data_AF-A0A329CIY9-F1
#
_entry.id   AF-A0A329CIY9-F1
#
_cell.length_a   1.000
_cell.length_b   1.000
_cell.length_c   1.000
_cell.angle_alpha   90.00
_cell.angle_beta   90.00
_cell.angle_gamma   90.00
#
_symmetry.space_group_name_H-M   'P 1'
#
loop_
_entity.id
_entity.type
_entity.pdbx_description
1 polymer ?
#
loop_
_entity_poly.entity_id
_entity_poly.type
_entity_poly.pdbx_seq_one_letter_code
_entity_poly.pdbx_strand_id
1 'polypeptide(L)'
;MSNLIIRKVAVLGAGVMGAQIAAHLINAKVPVLLFDLPAKEGPKNAIALKAIENLKKLSPAPFGVKDDAQYIQPANYDDDIEKLAECDLVIEAIAERMDWKHDLYKKVAPHLAPNAIFATNTSGLSITSLSEGFPDELKARFCGVHFFNPPRYMHLVELIPTATTRPEILDQLESFLTSVVGKGVVRAKDTPNFIANRVGIFSILAVVTEAAKFGLRFDEVDDLTGARLGRAKSATFRTADVVGLDTMAHVIKTMQDTLKDDPFFPVYETPAVLAELVKKGALGQKTGGGFYRKEGKAIKVLDPKTGEYVDGGAKADELVGRILKRPAAERLKLLRESEHPQAQFLWAIFRDVYHYIGVHLESIADNARDVDLAIRWGFGWNEGPFEGWQTAGWKQVAEWVQEDIAAGKALSNVPLPSWVLEGPVAEKGGVHTNEGSWSPASKTFVPRSSLGVYDRQVFRAPLVGETSADPKTYGKTLFETDAVRAWVDDRAGENDVLIVSFKSKMNTIGPSVIDGLTQAIELAEKDYKGLVVWQPTSLKLGTPGGPFSAGANLEEAMPAFMMGGAKGIEPFVKKFQQGMLRVKYASVPVISAVSGIALGGGCELALHSAKRVAHIESYFGLVEVGVGLVPAGGGLKEAALRAAEAATQAGATTDLLKFVQKSFENAAMAKVSASALDARAMGYLKPSDTIVFNVFELLDIAKKEARALSAAGYRPPLRVTQVPVAGRSAIATIKASLVNMRDGRFISEHDFLIASRIAEAVCGGDVEAGSLVDEEWLLQLERRAFVDLLGTQKTQERIMGMLQTGKPVRN
;
A
#
# COMPACT_ATOMS: atom_id res chain seq x y z
N MET A 1 14.82 13.48 -27.14
CA MET A 1 14.03 13.35 -25.89
C MET A 1 13.66 14.75 -25.39
N SER A 2 12.41 15.18 -25.53
CA SER A 2 11.88 16.25 -24.67
C SER A 2 11.30 15.58 -23.43
N ASN A 3 11.92 15.81 -22.27
CA ASN A 3 11.47 15.26 -21.00
C ASN A 3 10.08 15.85 -20.63
N LEU A 4 9.06 15.01 -20.40
CA LEU A 4 7.75 15.49 -19.94
C LEU A 4 7.84 15.82 -18.45
N ILE A 5 7.67 17.09 -18.10
CA ILE A 5 7.62 17.56 -16.73
C ILE A 5 6.21 18.11 -16.49
N ILE A 6 5.40 17.37 -15.72
CA ILE A 6 4.07 17.82 -15.31
C ILE A 6 4.23 18.69 -14.07
N ARG A 7 4.06 20.01 -14.24
CA ARG A 7 4.22 21.02 -13.19
C ARG A 7 2.91 21.37 -12.52
N LYS A 8 1.79 21.26 -13.24
CA LYS A 8 0.44 21.56 -12.75
C LYS A 8 -0.60 20.72 -13.46
N VAL A 9 -1.57 20.22 -12.71
CA VAL A 9 -2.66 19.38 -13.22
C VAL A 9 -4.01 20.07 -13.02
N ALA A 10 -4.89 20.01 -14.00
CA ALA A 10 -6.31 20.30 -13.80
C ALA A 10 -7.08 19.00 -13.67
N VAL A 11 -7.92 18.89 -12.64
CA VAL A 11 -8.88 17.78 -12.49
C VAL A 11 -10.27 18.34 -12.72
N LEU A 12 -10.95 17.86 -13.76
CA LEU A 12 -12.28 18.33 -14.17
C LEU A 12 -13.36 17.44 -13.55
N GLY A 13 -13.99 17.92 -12.47
CA GLY A 13 -14.98 17.20 -11.68
C GLY A 13 -14.54 16.99 -10.23
N ALA A 14 -15.25 17.61 -9.29
CA ALA A 14 -14.98 17.51 -7.85
C ALA A 14 -15.77 16.37 -7.16
N GLY A 15 -16.16 15.35 -7.93
CA GLY A 15 -16.74 14.11 -7.41
C GLY A 15 -15.75 13.28 -6.60
N VAL A 16 -16.19 12.12 -6.12
CA VAL A 16 -15.41 11.24 -5.22
C VAL A 16 -14.05 10.86 -5.81
N MET A 17 -13.99 10.51 -7.10
CA MET A 17 -12.73 10.15 -7.77
C MET A 17 -11.87 11.37 -8.07
N GLY A 18 -12.41 12.40 -8.72
CA GLY A 18 -11.64 13.59 -9.09
C GLY A 18 -11.01 14.30 -7.88
N ALA A 19 -11.76 14.47 -6.79
CA ALA A 19 -11.22 15.06 -5.56
C ALA A 19 -10.10 14.21 -4.95
N GLN A 20 -10.20 12.87 -4.98
CA GLN A 20 -9.15 12.00 -4.44
C GLN A 20 -7.92 11.88 -5.36
N ILE A 21 -8.10 11.97 -6.69
CA ILE A 21 -6.99 12.09 -7.64
C ILE A 21 -6.22 13.39 -7.37
N ALA A 22 -6.94 14.50 -7.19
CA ALA A 22 -6.35 15.77 -6.80
C ALA A 22 -5.55 15.66 -5.48
N ALA A 23 -6.11 15.00 -4.47
CA ALA A 23 -5.41 14.75 -3.20
C ALA A 23 -4.11 13.95 -3.38
N HIS A 24 -4.15 12.91 -4.22
CA HIS A 24 -2.97 12.07 -4.45
C HIS A 24 -1.87 12.79 -5.22
N LEU A 25 -2.22 13.63 -6.19
CA LEU A 25 -1.28 14.51 -6.89
C LEU A 25 -0.63 15.53 -5.93
N ILE A 26 -1.39 16.08 -4.99
CA ILE A 26 -0.83 16.95 -3.95
C ILE A 26 0.12 16.21 -3.01
N ASN A 27 -0.17 14.95 -2.64
CA ASN A 27 0.78 14.12 -1.90
C ASN A 27 2.12 14.03 -2.66
N ALA A 28 2.05 13.87 -3.99
CA ALA A 28 3.19 13.81 -4.91
C ALA A 28 3.82 15.18 -5.22
N LYS A 29 3.37 16.25 -4.54
CA LYS A 29 3.83 17.64 -4.72
C LYS A 29 3.61 18.18 -6.14
N VAL A 30 2.54 17.74 -6.79
CA VAL A 30 2.05 18.29 -8.06
C VAL A 30 0.84 19.20 -7.78
N PRO A 31 0.96 20.53 -7.93
CA PRO A 31 -0.16 21.47 -7.77
C PRO A 31 -1.39 21.12 -8.63
N VAL A 32 -2.59 21.32 -8.07
CA VAL A 32 -3.85 20.95 -8.72
C VAL A 32 -4.87 22.10 -8.75
N LEU A 33 -5.46 22.32 -9.91
CA LEU A 33 -6.75 23.01 -10.06
C LEU A 33 -7.87 21.97 -10.02
N LEU A 34 -8.79 22.09 -9.06
CA LEU A 34 -9.97 21.22 -8.98
C LEU A 34 -11.19 21.98 -9.50
N PHE A 35 -11.62 21.63 -10.71
CA PHE A 35 -12.76 22.24 -11.37
C PHE A 35 -14.07 21.55 -11.02
N ASP A 36 -15.13 22.33 -10.88
CA ASP A 36 -16.51 21.86 -11.01
C ASP A 36 -17.41 22.96 -11.60
N LEU A 37 -18.68 22.65 -11.82
CA LEU A 37 -19.70 23.62 -12.17
C LEU A 37 -19.77 24.72 -11.10
N PRO A 38 -20.06 25.98 -11.49
CA PRO A 38 -20.33 27.02 -10.52
C PRO A 38 -21.56 26.63 -9.68
N ALA A 39 -21.48 26.85 -8.38
CA ALA A 39 -22.63 26.65 -7.50
C ALA A 39 -23.76 27.61 -7.89
N LYS A 40 -25.00 27.10 -7.88
CA LYS A 40 -26.20 27.91 -8.16
C LYS A 40 -26.48 28.95 -7.07
N GLU A 41 -26.04 28.68 -5.85
CA GLU A 41 -26.20 29.53 -4.67
C GLU A 41 -24.88 29.62 -3.90
N GLY A 42 -24.61 30.77 -3.27
CA GLY A 42 -23.37 31.02 -2.51
C GLY A 42 -22.16 31.30 -3.40
N PRO A 43 -20.93 31.11 -2.88
CA PRO A 43 -19.71 31.30 -3.65
C PRO A 43 -19.67 30.35 -4.86
N LYS A 44 -19.32 30.86 -6.06
CA LYS A 44 -19.30 30.05 -7.29
C LYS A 44 -18.46 28.77 -7.16
N ASN A 45 -17.34 28.82 -6.43
CA ASN A 45 -16.48 27.66 -6.19
C ASN A 45 -16.95 26.71 -5.06
N ALA A 46 -18.18 26.85 -4.54
CA ALA A 46 -18.63 26.10 -3.37
C ALA A 46 -18.64 24.57 -3.54
N ILE A 47 -18.85 24.06 -4.75
CA ILE A 47 -18.82 22.60 -5.02
C ILE A 47 -17.40 22.04 -4.81
N ALA A 48 -16.41 22.64 -5.48
CA ALA A 48 -15.00 22.26 -5.34
C ALA A 48 -14.50 22.45 -3.89
N LEU A 49 -14.85 23.57 -3.24
CA LEU A 49 -14.52 23.83 -1.83
C LEU A 49 -15.08 22.75 -0.90
N LYS A 50 -16.34 22.37 -1.07
CA LYS A 50 -16.97 21.32 -0.27
C LYS A 50 -16.30 19.97 -0.48
N ALA A 51 -15.91 19.64 -1.72
CA ALA A 51 -15.18 18.42 -2.02
C ALA A 51 -13.82 18.38 -1.30
N ILE A 52 -13.06 19.49 -1.34
CA ILE A 52 -11.77 19.63 -0.65
C ILE A 52 -11.93 19.43 0.87
N GLU A 53 -12.95 20.04 1.49
CA GLU A 53 -13.22 19.85 2.92
C GLU A 53 -13.68 18.43 3.27
N ASN A 54 -14.42 17.77 2.36
CA ASN A 54 -14.84 16.39 2.56
C ASN A 54 -13.66 15.40 2.54
N LEU A 55 -12.63 15.64 1.72
CA LEU A 55 -11.42 14.79 1.68
C LEU A 55 -10.77 14.64 3.06
N LYS A 56 -10.79 15.69 3.89
CA LYS A 56 -10.21 15.68 5.25
C LYS A 56 -10.89 14.71 6.21
N LYS A 57 -12.11 14.25 5.86
CA LYS A 57 -12.98 13.40 6.69
C LYS A 57 -13.04 11.95 6.20
N LEU A 58 -12.51 11.66 5.00
CA LEU A 58 -12.57 10.32 4.42
C LEU A 58 -11.63 9.34 5.16
N SER A 59 -12.06 8.06 5.18
CA SER A 59 -11.28 6.93 5.69
C SER A 59 -11.42 5.76 4.72
N PRO A 60 -10.31 5.21 4.17
CA PRO A 60 -8.92 5.59 4.46
C PRO A 60 -8.58 7.00 3.92
N ALA A 61 -7.55 7.63 4.50
CA ALA A 61 -7.28 9.06 4.30
C ALA A 61 -6.64 9.36 2.93
N PRO A 62 -7.26 10.21 2.07
CA PRO A 62 -6.69 10.56 0.77
C PRO A 62 -5.37 11.32 0.87
N PHE A 63 -5.23 12.17 1.89
CA PHE A 63 -4.00 12.93 2.14
C PHE A 63 -3.06 12.21 3.10
N GLY A 64 -1.76 12.33 2.85
CA GLY A 64 -0.73 12.01 3.84
C GLY A 64 -0.70 13.02 4.99
N VAL A 65 -0.94 14.31 4.70
CA VAL A 65 -1.09 15.40 5.68
C VAL A 65 -2.36 16.16 5.38
N LYS A 66 -3.30 16.22 6.32
CA LYS A 66 -4.64 16.82 6.09
C LYS A 66 -4.58 18.29 5.66
N ASP A 67 -3.61 19.04 6.15
CA ASP A 67 -3.45 20.47 5.87
C ASP A 67 -2.93 20.73 4.45
N ASP A 68 -2.37 19.72 3.77
CA ASP A 68 -1.96 19.85 2.36
C ASP A 68 -3.17 20.07 1.43
N ALA A 69 -4.41 19.86 1.91
CA ALA A 69 -5.63 20.23 1.20
C ALA A 69 -5.66 21.70 0.75
N GLN A 70 -4.94 22.60 1.46
CA GLN A 70 -4.83 24.02 1.09
C GLN A 70 -4.14 24.25 -0.27
N TYR A 71 -3.38 23.27 -0.76
CA TYR A 71 -2.68 23.35 -2.05
C TYR A 71 -3.55 22.92 -3.24
N ILE A 72 -4.76 22.40 -3.00
CA ILE A 72 -5.76 22.24 -4.06
C ILE A 72 -6.44 23.60 -4.24
N GLN A 73 -6.26 24.19 -5.42
CA GLN A 73 -6.95 25.41 -5.78
C GLN A 73 -8.33 25.06 -6.36
N PRO A 74 -9.44 25.46 -5.72
CA PRO A 74 -10.77 25.26 -6.27
C PRO A 74 -10.97 26.20 -7.49
N ALA A 75 -11.64 25.70 -8.52
CA ALA A 75 -11.89 26.43 -9.76
C ALA A 75 -13.30 26.13 -10.30
N ASN A 76 -13.84 27.05 -11.12
CA ASN A 76 -15.08 26.81 -11.86
C ASN A 76 -14.98 27.15 -13.34
N TYR A 77 -15.83 26.53 -14.15
CA TYR A 77 -15.79 26.67 -15.61
C TYR A 77 -16.25 28.03 -16.16
N ASP A 78 -16.76 28.95 -15.32
CA ASP A 78 -17.21 30.28 -15.76
C ASP A 78 -16.16 31.36 -15.50
N ASP A 79 -15.47 31.30 -14.35
CA ASP A 79 -14.49 32.33 -13.96
C ASP A 79 -13.03 31.90 -14.19
N ASP A 80 -12.75 30.60 -14.15
CA ASP A 80 -11.38 30.08 -14.04
C ASP A 80 -10.91 29.29 -15.27
N ILE A 81 -11.74 29.15 -16.31
CA ILE A 81 -11.45 28.26 -17.45
C ILE A 81 -10.15 28.59 -18.19
N GLU A 82 -9.77 29.87 -18.26
CA GLU A 82 -8.52 30.31 -18.89
C GLU A 82 -7.27 29.79 -18.16
N LYS A 83 -7.37 29.45 -16.87
CA LYS A 83 -6.25 28.88 -16.08
C LYS A 83 -5.84 27.48 -16.56
N LEU A 84 -6.65 26.83 -17.40
CA LEU A 84 -6.27 25.56 -18.04
C LEU A 84 -5.02 25.70 -18.92
N ALA A 85 -4.69 26.92 -19.39
CA ALA A 85 -3.48 27.19 -20.14
C ALA A 85 -2.19 27.06 -19.30
N GLU A 86 -2.31 27.00 -17.96
CA GLU A 86 -1.20 26.79 -17.04
C GLU A 86 -0.91 25.30 -16.76
N CYS A 87 -1.78 24.40 -17.22
CA CYS A 87 -1.71 22.97 -16.90
C CYS A 87 -1.00 22.16 -18.00
N ASP A 88 -0.11 21.27 -17.58
CA ASP A 88 0.59 20.34 -18.47
C ASP A 88 -0.21 19.04 -18.70
N LEU A 89 -1.08 18.70 -17.75
CA LEU A 89 -1.98 17.54 -17.80
C LEU A 89 -3.38 17.95 -17.29
N VAL A 90 -4.41 17.49 -17.99
CA VAL A 90 -5.81 17.61 -17.59
C VAL A 90 -6.39 16.21 -17.41
N ILE A 91 -7.06 15.95 -16.29
CA ILE A 91 -7.73 14.69 -16.01
C ILE A 91 -9.21 14.96 -15.81
N GLU A 92 -10.03 14.50 -16.73
CA GLU A 92 -11.49 14.58 -16.61
C GLU A 92 -12.05 13.42 -15.77
N ALA A 93 -12.90 13.76 -14.79
CA ALA A 93 -13.54 12.83 -13.86
C ALA A 93 -14.97 13.29 -13.50
N ILE A 94 -15.72 13.80 -14.49
CA ILE A 94 -17.15 14.11 -14.38
C ILE A 94 -18.02 12.85 -14.54
N ALA A 95 -19.34 13.02 -14.39
CA ALA A 95 -20.30 11.93 -14.48
C ALA A 95 -20.19 11.14 -15.80
N GLU A 96 -20.53 9.85 -15.74
CA GLU A 96 -20.31 8.87 -16.80
C GLU A 96 -21.35 8.97 -17.93
N ARG A 97 -21.39 10.13 -18.60
CA ARG A 97 -22.28 10.43 -19.72
C ARG A 97 -21.51 11.00 -20.91
N MET A 98 -21.66 10.37 -22.07
CA MET A 98 -20.95 10.74 -23.30
C MET A 98 -21.22 12.19 -23.72
N ASP A 99 -22.49 12.59 -23.73
CA ASP A 99 -22.90 13.93 -24.16
C ASP A 99 -22.34 15.03 -23.25
N TRP A 100 -22.40 14.83 -21.92
CA TRP A 100 -21.84 15.77 -20.96
C TRP A 100 -20.32 15.89 -21.07
N LYS A 101 -19.62 14.78 -21.34
CA LYS A 101 -18.17 14.79 -21.56
C LYS A 101 -17.80 15.50 -22.86
N HIS A 102 -18.48 15.22 -23.97
CA HIS A 102 -18.25 15.94 -25.23
C HIS A 102 -18.52 17.44 -25.12
N ASP A 103 -19.58 17.84 -24.45
CA ASP A 103 -19.89 19.27 -24.22
C ASP A 103 -18.80 19.95 -23.39
N LEU A 104 -18.32 19.27 -22.33
CA LEU A 104 -17.19 19.75 -21.55
C LEU A 104 -15.92 19.87 -22.40
N TYR A 105 -15.60 18.85 -23.21
CA TYR A 105 -14.40 18.83 -24.06
C TYR A 105 -14.39 20.00 -25.04
N LYS A 106 -15.51 20.26 -25.71
CA LYS A 106 -15.68 21.44 -26.58
C LYS A 106 -15.50 22.75 -25.82
N LYS A 107 -16.02 22.85 -24.59
CA LYS A 107 -15.89 24.04 -23.74
C LYS A 107 -14.44 24.30 -23.34
N VAL A 108 -13.69 23.26 -22.95
CA VAL A 108 -12.33 23.43 -22.38
C VAL A 108 -11.21 23.43 -23.42
N ALA A 109 -11.39 22.76 -24.57
CA ALA A 109 -10.36 22.61 -25.60
C ALA A 109 -9.67 23.92 -26.02
N PRO A 110 -10.37 25.06 -26.23
CA PRO A 110 -9.75 26.32 -26.62
C PRO A 110 -8.83 26.94 -25.55
N HIS A 111 -8.95 26.50 -24.30
CA HIS A 111 -8.23 27.06 -23.16
C HIS A 111 -7.06 26.18 -22.71
N LEU A 112 -6.86 25.02 -23.35
CA LEU A 112 -5.75 24.11 -23.03
C LEU A 112 -4.42 24.70 -23.53
N ALA A 113 -3.33 24.42 -22.80
CA ALA A 113 -2.01 24.74 -23.31
C ALA A 113 -1.72 23.95 -24.61
N PRO A 114 -0.91 24.49 -25.55
CA PRO A 114 -0.61 23.82 -26.82
C PRO A 114 0.00 22.43 -26.68
N ASN A 115 0.70 22.16 -25.57
CA ASN A 115 1.33 20.86 -25.30
C ASN A 115 0.65 20.08 -24.16
N ALA A 116 -0.50 20.56 -23.64
CA ALA A 116 -1.20 19.89 -22.56
C ALA A 116 -1.72 18.51 -23.02
N ILE A 117 -1.49 17.50 -22.19
CA ILE A 117 -2.11 16.18 -22.37
C ILE A 117 -3.51 16.24 -21.77
N PHE A 118 -4.50 15.70 -22.49
CA PHE A 118 -5.85 15.55 -21.96
C PHE A 118 -6.14 14.08 -21.70
N ALA A 119 -6.50 13.75 -20.47
CA ALA A 119 -6.82 12.40 -20.06
C ALA A 119 -8.24 12.34 -19.48
N THR A 120 -8.88 11.18 -19.58
CA THR A 120 -10.15 10.90 -18.88
C THR A 120 -9.99 9.72 -17.92
N ASN A 121 -10.62 9.82 -16.76
CA ASN A 121 -10.75 8.76 -15.75
C ASN A 121 -12.07 7.99 -15.90
N THR A 122 -12.71 7.99 -17.07
CA THR A 122 -13.87 7.11 -17.35
C THR A 122 -13.53 5.66 -16.99
N SER A 123 -14.51 4.92 -16.49
CA SER A 123 -14.35 3.54 -16.01
C SER A 123 -14.88 2.49 -17.01
N GLY A 124 -15.54 2.94 -18.09
CA GLY A 124 -16.05 2.03 -19.12
C GLY A 124 -16.57 2.65 -20.41
N LEU A 125 -16.56 3.97 -20.61
CA LEU A 125 -16.88 4.56 -21.92
C LEU A 125 -15.71 4.41 -22.88
N SER A 126 -16.02 4.25 -24.18
CA SER A 126 -14.99 4.19 -25.22
C SER A 126 -14.19 5.48 -25.29
N ILE A 127 -12.87 5.37 -25.16
CA ILE A 127 -11.92 6.46 -25.33
C ILE A 127 -11.94 6.95 -26.79
N THR A 128 -12.07 6.04 -27.74
CA THR A 128 -12.18 6.38 -29.16
C THR A 128 -13.40 7.25 -29.42
N SER A 129 -14.59 6.86 -28.94
CA SER A 129 -15.80 7.70 -29.07
C SER A 129 -15.68 9.03 -28.31
N LEU A 130 -15.05 9.04 -27.14
CA LEU A 130 -14.80 10.28 -26.39
C LEU A 130 -13.88 11.25 -27.16
N SER A 131 -12.90 10.72 -27.90
CA SER A 131 -11.95 11.53 -28.67
C SER A 131 -12.60 12.31 -29.82
N GLU A 132 -13.78 11.90 -30.29
CA GLU A 132 -14.56 12.61 -31.31
C GLU A 132 -14.99 14.02 -30.86
N GLY A 133 -14.97 14.29 -29.54
CA GLY A 133 -15.19 15.62 -28.97
C GLY A 133 -14.05 16.62 -29.20
N PHE A 134 -12.90 16.18 -29.74
CA PHE A 134 -11.71 17.03 -29.92
C PHE A 134 -11.33 17.25 -31.40
N PRO A 135 -10.62 18.36 -31.71
CA PRO A 135 -9.83 18.50 -32.93
C PRO A 135 -8.69 17.47 -33.02
N ASP A 136 -8.22 17.17 -34.23
CA ASP A 136 -7.23 16.10 -34.48
C ASP A 136 -5.91 16.27 -33.71
N GLU A 137 -5.43 17.50 -33.55
CA GLU A 137 -4.19 17.77 -32.79
C GLU A 137 -4.32 17.40 -31.31
N LEU A 138 -5.51 17.56 -30.73
CA LEU A 138 -5.80 17.19 -29.34
C LEU A 138 -6.02 15.68 -29.21
N LYS A 139 -6.64 15.01 -30.20
CA LYS A 139 -6.76 13.55 -30.23
C LYS A 139 -5.40 12.85 -30.15
N ALA A 140 -4.39 13.43 -30.79
CA ALA A 140 -3.02 12.91 -30.77
C ALA A 140 -2.38 12.87 -29.36
N ARG A 141 -2.91 13.66 -28.42
CA ARG A 141 -2.46 13.76 -27.02
C ARG A 141 -3.62 13.53 -26.03
N PHE A 142 -4.59 12.73 -26.45
CA PHE A 142 -5.73 12.29 -25.66
C PHE A 142 -5.65 10.79 -25.33
N CYS A 143 -5.96 10.40 -24.10
CA CYS A 143 -6.06 8.98 -23.71
C CYS A 143 -6.95 8.77 -22.46
N GLY A 144 -7.26 7.52 -22.15
CA GLY A 144 -7.74 7.13 -20.83
C GLY A 144 -6.58 7.05 -19.83
N VAL A 145 -6.80 7.56 -18.62
CA VAL A 145 -5.95 7.36 -17.43
C VAL A 145 -6.88 6.95 -16.29
N HIS A 146 -7.15 5.66 -16.19
CA HIS A 146 -8.16 5.12 -15.28
C HIS A 146 -7.53 4.72 -13.94
N PHE A 147 -7.75 5.54 -12.91
CA PHE A 147 -7.40 5.29 -11.52
C PHE A 147 -8.44 4.44 -10.82
N PHE A 148 -7.99 3.66 -9.82
CA PHE A 148 -8.85 2.81 -9.00
C PHE A 148 -9.08 3.42 -7.62
N ASN A 149 -10.30 3.30 -7.11
CA ASN A 149 -10.68 3.87 -5.81
C ASN A 149 -10.20 2.97 -4.65
N PRO A 150 -9.51 3.51 -3.62
CA PRO A 150 -9.04 4.90 -3.49
C PRO A 150 -7.69 5.16 -4.21
N PRO A 151 -7.56 6.28 -4.97
CA PRO A 151 -6.38 6.54 -5.81
C PRO A 151 -5.05 6.55 -5.09
N ARG A 152 -4.98 6.88 -3.80
CA ARG A 152 -3.72 6.81 -3.04
C ARG A 152 -3.25 5.38 -2.83
N TYR A 153 -4.17 4.47 -2.49
CA TYR A 153 -3.88 3.13 -1.98
C TYR A 153 -3.88 2.06 -3.06
N MET A 154 -4.68 2.23 -4.11
CA MET A 154 -4.72 1.31 -5.24
C MET A 154 -3.49 1.52 -6.13
N HIS A 155 -2.76 0.44 -6.42
CA HIS A 155 -1.50 0.53 -7.17
C HIS A 155 -1.74 0.70 -8.67
N LEU A 156 -2.85 0.18 -9.21
CA LEU A 156 -3.13 0.17 -10.65
C LEU A 156 -3.52 1.55 -11.20
N VAL A 157 -3.00 1.85 -12.39
CA VAL A 157 -3.62 2.73 -13.38
C VAL A 157 -3.67 2.00 -14.73
N GLU A 158 -4.79 2.08 -15.43
CA GLU A 158 -4.89 1.64 -16.83
C GLU A 158 -4.70 2.85 -17.75
N LEU A 159 -3.75 2.75 -18.69
CA LEU A 159 -3.61 3.68 -19.81
C LEU A 159 -4.33 3.12 -21.03
N ILE A 160 -5.23 3.89 -21.62
CA ILE A 160 -6.07 3.42 -22.73
C ILE A 160 -5.89 4.37 -23.92
N PRO A 161 -5.10 3.99 -24.94
CA PRO A 161 -4.91 4.82 -26.10
C PRO A 161 -6.09 4.73 -27.08
N THR A 162 -6.22 5.77 -27.90
CA THR A 162 -6.94 5.69 -29.18
C THR A 162 -5.97 5.30 -30.29
N ALA A 163 -6.48 4.94 -31.46
CA ALA A 163 -5.65 4.74 -32.65
C ALA A 163 -4.82 5.98 -33.04
N THR A 164 -5.25 7.18 -32.64
CA THR A 164 -4.56 8.44 -32.93
C THR A 164 -3.62 8.91 -31.83
N THR A 165 -3.70 8.34 -30.63
CA THR A 165 -2.85 8.74 -29.50
C THR A 165 -1.40 8.43 -29.82
N ARG A 166 -0.53 9.44 -29.76
CA ARG A 166 0.88 9.24 -30.08
C ARG A 166 1.56 8.37 -29.03
N PRO A 167 2.34 7.34 -29.41
CA PRO A 167 2.96 6.42 -28.46
C PRO A 167 3.83 7.10 -27.40
N GLU A 168 4.56 8.17 -27.77
CA GLU A 168 5.42 8.88 -26.82
C GLU A 168 4.66 9.55 -25.68
N ILE A 169 3.38 9.92 -25.88
CA ILE A 169 2.53 10.46 -24.82
C ILE A 169 2.26 9.39 -23.77
N LEU A 170 2.02 8.15 -24.19
CA LEU A 170 1.81 7.02 -23.28
C LEU A 170 3.08 6.70 -22.50
N ASP A 171 4.23 6.66 -23.17
CA ASP A 171 5.53 6.38 -22.53
C ASP A 171 5.87 7.43 -21.46
N GLN A 172 5.60 8.70 -21.76
CA GLN A 172 5.81 9.81 -20.85
C GLN A 172 4.83 9.78 -19.65
N LEU A 173 3.54 9.53 -19.90
CA LEU A 173 2.54 9.38 -18.84
C LEU A 173 2.85 8.17 -17.95
N GLU A 174 3.21 7.03 -18.53
CA GLU A 174 3.60 5.81 -17.80
C GLU A 174 4.77 6.12 -16.86
N SER A 175 5.80 6.79 -17.36
CA SER A 175 6.96 7.20 -16.56
C SER A 175 6.57 8.13 -15.39
N PHE A 176 5.71 9.11 -15.64
CA PHE A 176 5.20 10.02 -14.59
C PHE A 176 4.35 9.27 -13.55
N LEU A 177 3.38 8.48 -14.00
CA LEU A 177 2.48 7.72 -13.13
C LEU A 177 3.27 6.71 -12.28
N THR A 178 4.29 6.08 -12.85
CA THR A 178 5.13 5.11 -12.14
C THR A 178 6.01 5.75 -11.07
N SER A 179 6.89 6.69 -11.41
CA SER A 179 7.84 7.22 -10.41
C SER A 179 7.25 8.33 -9.54
N VAL A 180 6.46 9.24 -10.10
CA VAL A 180 5.95 10.43 -9.37
C VAL A 180 4.68 10.09 -8.59
N VAL A 181 3.77 9.32 -9.20
CA VAL A 181 2.47 9.00 -8.61
C VAL A 181 2.45 7.61 -7.94
N GLY A 182 3.48 6.79 -8.15
CA GLY A 182 3.66 5.49 -7.46
C GLY A 182 2.79 4.36 -8.00
N LYS A 183 2.39 4.43 -9.26
CA LYS A 183 1.44 3.50 -9.88
C LYS A 183 2.12 2.39 -10.69
N GLY A 184 1.55 1.20 -10.60
CA GLY A 184 1.73 0.15 -11.57
C GLY A 184 0.82 0.44 -12.75
N VAL A 185 1.40 0.55 -13.94
CA VAL A 185 0.68 0.92 -15.15
C VAL A 185 0.55 -0.30 -16.05
N VAL A 186 -0.66 -0.51 -16.58
CA VAL A 186 -0.91 -1.44 -17.69
C VAL A 186 -1.51 -0.66 -18.86
N ARG A 187 -1.22 -1.09 -20.09
CA ARG A 187 -1.85 -0.50 -21.29
C ARG A 187 -3.02 -1.38 -21.71
N ALA A 188 -4.23 -0.87 -21.54
CA ALA A 188 -5.46 -1.58 -21.87
C ALA A 188 -5.97 -1.21 -23.26
N LYS A 189 -6.70 -2.13 -23.90
CA LYS A 189 -7.42 -1.82 -25.14
C LYS A 189 -8.68 -1.02 -24.82
N ASP A 190 -9.11 -0.22 -25.79
CA ASP A 190 -10.36 0.53 -25.72
C ASP A 190 -11.57 -0.39 -25.95
N THR A 191 -11.88 -1.18 -24.92
CA THR A 191 -13.07 -2.05 -24.87
C THR A 191 -13.89 -1.76 -23.63
N PRO A 192 -15.21 -2.05 -23.62
CA PRO A 192 -16.04 -1.75 -22.46
C PRO A 192 -15.48 -2.37 -21.17
N ASN A 193 -15.32 -1.53 -20.16
CA ASN A 193 -14.72 -1.83 -18.85
C ASN A 193 -13.24 -2.24 -18.86
N PHE A 194 -12.50 -1.97 -19.94
CA PHE A 194 -11.05 -2.17 -20.08
C PHE A 194 -10.61 -3.59 -19.67
N ILE A 195 -9.60 -3.72 -18.80
CA ILE A 195 -9.09 -5.02 -18.35
C ILE A 195 -9.62 -5.35 -16.95
N ALA A 196 -9.29 -4.52 -15.96
CA ALA A 196 -9.51 -4.86 -14.56
C ALA A 196 -11.00 -4.95 -14.25
N ASN A 197 -11.80 -3.94 -14.61
CA ASN A 197 -13.24 -3.94 -14.36
C ASN A 197 -13.93 -5.05 -15.13
N ARG A 198 -13.53 -5.29 -16.38
CA ARG A 198 -14.02 -6.40 -17.21
C ARG A 198 -13.89 -7.75 -16.51
N VAL A 199 -12.67 -8.14 -16.17
CA VAL A 199 -12.36 -9.47 -15.60
C VAL A 199 -12.80 -9.54 -14.13
N GLY A 200 -12.62 -8.47 -13.37
CA GLY A 200 -12.98 -8.41 -11.96
C GLY A 200 -14.48 -8.51 -11.71
N ILE A 201 -15.31 -7.76 -12.45
CA ILE A 201 -16.77 -7.85 -12.32
C ILE A 201 -17.29 -9.19 -12.84
N PHE A 202 -16.75 -9.71 -13.95
CA PHE A 202 -17.08 -11.07 -14.38
C PHE A 202 -16.78 -12.10 -13.27
N SER A 203 -15.61 -12.03 -12.63
CA SER A 203 -15.26 -12.94 -11.54
C SER A 203 -16.24 -12.86 -10.36
N ILE A 204 -16.76 -11.67 -10.06
CA ILE A 204 -17.77 -11.51 -9.00
C ILE A 204 -19.10 -12.12 -9.44
N LEU A 205 -19.54 -11.87 -10.68
CA LEU A 205 -20.78 -12.45 -11.22
C LEU A 205 -20.72 -13.98 -11.26
N ALA A 206 -19.58 -14.55 -11.68
CA ALA A 206 -19.36 -16.00 -11.63
C ALA A 206 -19.48 -16.55 -10.20
N VAL A 207 -18.89 -15.85 -9.20
CA VAL A 207 -19.06 -16.22 -7.78
C VAL A 207 -20.52 -16.17 -7.35
N VAL A 208 -21.26 -15.12 -7.71
CA VAL A 208 -22.69 -15.00 -7.35
C VAL A 208 -23.51 -16.15 -7.95
N THR A 209 -23.33 -16.41 -9.24
CA THR A 209 -24.07 -17.46 -9.96
C THR A 209 -23.76 -18.85 -9.42
N GLU A 210 -22.48 -19.20 -9.27
CA GLU A 210 -22.08 -20.52 -8.78
C GLU A 210 -22.40 -20.70 -7.29
N ALA A 211 -22.27 -19.66 -6.45
CA ALA A 211 -22.67 -19.74 -5.04
C ALA A 211 -24.17 -20.03 -4.89
N ALA A 212 -25.00 -19.41 -5.72
CA ALA A 212 -26.44 -19.67 -5.73
C ALA A 212 -26.75 -21.12 -6.15
N LYS A 213 -26.07 -21.64 -7.18
CA LYS A 213 -26.21 -23.02 -7.67
C LYS A 213 -25.86 -24.06 -6.60
N PHE A 214 -24.83 -23.80 -5.79
CA PHE A 214 -24.41 -24.69 -4.69
C PHE A 214 -25.08 -24.36 -3.34
N GLY A 215 -25.96 -23.35 -3.28
CA GLY A 215 -26.72 -22.99 -2.08
C GLY A 215 -25.88 -22.45 -0.92
N LEU A 216 -24.75 -21.79 -1.21
CA LEU A 216 -23.81 -21.30 -0.20
C LEU A 216 -24.23 -19.93 0.36
N ARG A 217 -23.90 -19.68 1.63
CA ARG A 217 -24.13 -18.39 2.28
C ARG A 217 -23.05 -17.36 1.89
N PHE A 218 -23.38 -16.07 1.90
CA PHE A 218 -22.42 -15.02 1.52
C PHE A 218 -21.20 -14.95 2.43
N ASP A 219 -21.35 -15.17 3.74
CA ASP A 219 -20.24 -15.16 4.70
C ASP A 219 -19.34 -16.39 4.60
N GLU A 220 -19.91 -17.53 4.21
CA GLU A 220 -19.17 -18.75 3.86
C GLU A 220 -18.37 -18.57 2.56
N VAL A 221 -19.00 -17.99 1.52
CA VAL A 221 -18.33 -17.65 0.26
C VAL A 221 -17.20 -16.65 0.49
N ASP A 222 -17.39 -15.64 1.34
CA ASP A 222 -16.33 -14.68 1.65
C ASP A 222 -15.17 -15.31 2.44
N ASP A 223 -15.43 -16.27 3.35
CA ASP A 223 -14.37 -17.03 4.01
C ASP A 223 -13.57 -17.90 3.02
N LEU A 224 -14.25 -18.49 2.02
CA LEU A 224 -13.64 -19.29 0.95
C LEU A 224 -12.85 -18.44 -0.04
N THR A 225 -13.42 -17.33 -0.52
CA THR A 225 -12.90 -16.54 -1.65
C THR A 225 -11.97 -15.41 -1.23
N GLY A 226 -11.87 -15.08 0.06
CA GLY A 226 -10.98 -14.02 0.56
C GLY A 226 -9.53 -14.46 0.73
N ALA A 227 -9.02 -14.30 1.96
CA ALA A 227 -7.60 -14.51 2.28
C ALA A 227 -7.10 -15.94 2.00
N ARG A 228 -7.99 -16.95 1.99
CA ARG A 228 -7.62 -18.35 1.68
C ARG A 228 -7.16 -18.53 0.23
N LEU A 229 -7.66 -17.71 -0.69
CA LEU A 229 -7.23 -17.67 -2.09
C LEU A 229 -6.19 -16.58 -2.35
N GLY A 230 -5.66 -15.94 -1.30
CA GLY A 230 -4.74 -14.81 -1.46
C GLY A 230 -5.40 -13.56 -2.01
N ARG A 231 -6.71 -13.37 -1.80
CA ARG A 231 -7.43 -12.13 -2.14
C ARG A 231 -7.60 -11.23 -0.92
N ALA A 232 -8.10 -10.02 -1.12
CA ALA A 232 -8.37 -9.07 -0.05
C ALA A 232 -9.22 -9.69 1.08
N LYS A 233 -9.02 -9.23 2.33
CA LYS A 233 -9.80 -9.70 3.51
C LYS A 233 -11.29 -9.38 3.43
N SER A 234 -11.66 -8.42 2.59
CA SER A 234 -13.06 -8.10 2.26
C SER A 234 -13.68 -9.09 1.27
N ALA A 235 -12.91 -10.02 0.72
CA ALA A 235 -13.38 -11.12 -0.14
C ALA A 235 -14.27 -10.63 -1.30
N THR A 236 -15.43 -11.25 -1.53
CA THR A 236 -16.29 -10.95 -2.68
C THR A 236 -17.42 -10.00 -2.31
N PHE A 237 -18.34 -10.43 -1.44
CA PHE A 237 -19.56 -9.68 -1.11
C PHE A 237 -19.26 -8.48 -0.23
N ARG A 238 -18.37 -8.64 0.76
CA ARG A 238 -17.96 -7.49 1.57
C ARG A 238 -17.15 -6.47 0.75
N THR A 239 -16.40 -6.88 -0.27
CA THR A 239 -15.78 -5.93 -1.21
C THR A 239 -16.84 -5.17 -2.01
N ALA A 240 -17.89 -5.83 -2.48
CA ALA A 240 -19.02 -5.16 -3.14
C ALA A 240 -19.66 -4.10 -2.21
N ASP A 241 -19.84 -4.41 -0.93
CA ASP A 241 -20.33 -3.43 0.06
C ASP A 241 -19.36 -2.26 0.31
N VAL A 242 -18.05 -2.49 0.24
CA VAL A 242 -17.04 -1.42 0.37
C VAL A 242 -17.03 -0.51 -0.85
N VAL A 243 -17.10 -1.08 -2.06
CA VAL A 243 -17.14 -0.34 -3.33
C VAL A 243 -18.44 0.44 -3.47
N GLY A 244 -19.57 -0.19 -3.11
CA GLY A 244 -20.91 0.35 -3.28
C GLY A 244 -21.68 -0.43 -4.35
N LEU A 245 -22.88 -0.91 -3.97
CA LEU A 245 -23.69 -1.79 -4.80
C LEU A 245 -24.28 -1.10 -6.04
N ASP A 246 -24.51 0.21 -5.96
CA ASP A 246 -24.89 1.06 -7.09
C ASP A 246 -23.78 1.20 -8.13
N THR A 247 -22.53 1.33 -7.67
CA THR A 247 -21.36 1.41 -8.56
C THR A 247 -21.18 0.07 -9.30
N MET A 248 -21.29 -1.05 -8.57
CA MET A 248 -21.27 -2.38 -9.18
C MET A 248 -22.40 -2.54 -10.22
N ALA A 249 -23.64 -2.13 -9.88
CA ALA A 249 -24.77 -2.19 -10.79
C ALA A 249 -24.55 -1.34 -12.06
N HIS A 250 -23.91 -0.18 -11.96
CA HIS A 250 -23.57 0.66 -13.11
C HIS A 250 -22.57 -0.03 -14.06
N VAL A 251 -21.53 -0.67 -13.52
CA VAL A 251 -20.54 -1.38 -14.34
C VAL A 251 -21.19 -2.60 -15.04
N ILE A 252 -22.04 -3.35 -14.33
CA ILE A 252 -22.84 -4.44 -14.91
C ILE A 252 -23.74 -3.91 -16.03
N LYS A 253 -24.42 -2.79 -15.81
CA LYS A 253 -25.28 -2.17 -16.83
C LYS A 253 -24.51 -1.79 -18.08
N THR A 254 -23.29 -1.27 -17.92
CA THR A 254 -22.39 -0.97 -19.05
C THR A 254 -22.07 -2.24 -19.85
N MET A 255 -21.82 -3.37 -19.18
CA MET A 255 -21.62 -4.67 -19.84
C MET A 255 -22.87 -5.10 -20.63
N GLN A 256 -24.05 -5.02 -20.02
CA GLN A 256 -25.32 -5.37 -20.66
C GLN A 256 -25.61 -4.51 -21.91
N ASP A 257 -25.30 -3.22 -21.85
CA ASP A 257 -25.64 -2.30 -22.94
C ASP A 257 -24.67 -2.41 -24.12
N THR A 258 -23.40 -2.77 -23.85
CA THR A 258 -22.32 -2.70 -24.84
C THR A 258 -21.78 -4.05 -25.32
N LEU A 259 -22.11 -5.16 -24.65
CA LEU A 259 -21.53 -6.49 -24.90
C LEU A 259 -22.53 -7.54 -25.35
N LYS A 260 -23.53 -7.14 -26.13
CA LYS A 260 -24.64 -8.01 -26.56
C LYS A 260 -24.20 -9.26 -27.30
N ASP A 261 -23.08 -9.17 -28.03
CA ASP A 261 -22.50 -10.26 -28.81
C ASP A 261 -21.43 -11.06 -28.04
N ASP A 262 -21.20 -10.74 -26.76
CA ASP A 262 -20.24 -11.47 -25.93
C ASP A 262 -20.80 -12.87 -25.59
N PRO A 263 -20.02 -13.95 -25.75
CA PRO A 263 -20.48 -15.30 -25.45
C PRO A 263 -20.83 -15.53 -23.96
N PHE A 264 -20.44 -14.64 -23.06
CA PHE A 264 -20.80 -14.66 -21.64
C PHE A 264 -21.94 -13.70 -21.29
N PHE A 265 -22.60 -13.10 -22.29
CA PHE A 265 -23.68 -12.12 -22.09
C PHE A 265 -24.76 -12.55 -21.07
N PRO A 266 -25.24 -13.82 -21.04
CA PRO A 266 -26.22 -14.26 -20.04
C PRO A 266 -25.75 -14.09 -18.58
N VAL A 267 -24.43 -14.12 -18.33
CA VAL A 267 -23.85 -13.94 -16.99
C VAL A 267 -23.91 -12.48 -16.53
N TYR A 268 -24.04 -11.53 -17.46
CA TYR A 268 -24.08 -10.10 -17.17
C TYR A 268 -25.45 -9.64 -16.66
N GLU A 269 -26.41 -10.55 -16.43
CA GLU A 269 -27.66 -10.22 -15.77
C GLU A 269 -27.42 -9.71 -14.34
N THR A 270 -28.12 -8.65 -13.94
CA THR A 270 -28.03 -8.10 -12.59
C THR A 270 -28.63 -9.10 -11.60
N PRO A 271 -27.87 -9.62 -10.61
CA PRO A 271 -28.41 -10.59 -9.66
C PRO A 271 -29.63 -10.03 -8.92
N ALA A 272 -30.69 -10.84 -8.75
CA ALA A 272 -31.94 -10.40 -8.14
C ALA A 272 -31.74 -9.80 -6.73
N VAL A 273 -30.86 -10.41 -5.92
CA VAL A 273 -30.48 -9.90 -4.59
C VAL A 273 -29.83 -8.51 -4.66
N LEU A 274 -28.98 -8.27 -5.66
CA LEU A 274 -28.34 -6.97 -5.87
C LEU A 274 -29.37 -5.92 -6.27
N ALA A 275 -30.28 -6.25 -7.20
CA ALA A 275 -31.34 -5.35 -7.64
C ALA A 275 -32.26 -4.95 -6.48
N GLU A 276 -32.66 -5.89 -5.61
CA GLU A 276 -33.48 -5.62 -4.44
C GLU A 276 -32.74 -4.77 -3.38
N LEU A 277 -31.45 -5.01 -3.14
CA LEU A 277 -30.65 -4.19 -2.23
C LEU A 277 -30.54 -2.74 -2.72
N VAL A 278 -30.27 -2.54 -4.02
CA VAL A 278 -30.20 -1.22 -4.65
C VAL A 278 -31.56 -0.51 -4.55
N LYS A 279 -32.66 -1.20 -4.86
CA LYS A 279 -34.02 -0.67 -4.75
C LYS A 279 -34.39 -0.25 -3.33
N LYS A 280 -33.89 -0.95 -2.31
CA LYS A 280 -34.08 -0.62 -0.87
C LYS A 280 -33.12 0.46 -0.36
N GLY A 281 -32.20 0.97 -1.19
CA GLY A 281 -31.17 1.93 -0.77
C GLY A 281 -30.09 1.34 0.15
N ALA A 282 -30.00 0.01 0.25
CA ALA A 282 -28.96 -0.69 0.99
C ALA A 282 -27.71 -0.83 0.11
N LEU A 283 -26.98 0.27 -0.07
CA LEU A 283 -25.87 0.40 -1.01
C LEU A 283 -24.50 -0.01 -0.44
N GLY A 284 -24.47 -0.78 0.64
CA GLY A 284 -23.26 -1.25 1.30
C GLY A 284 -22.81 -0.37 2.47
N GLN A 285 -21.50 -0.29 2.70
CA GLN A 285 -20.91 0.35 3.88
C GLN A 285 -21.27 1.84 3.99
N LYS A 286 -21.42 2.54 2.87
CA LYS A 286 -21.74 3.98 2.83
C LYS A 286 -23.16 4.31 3.33
N THR A 287 -24.08 3.36 3.26
CA THR A 287 -25.46 3.47 3.78
C THR A 287 -25.68 2.65 5.05
N GLY A 288 -24.61 2.02 5.58
CA GLY A 288 -24.67 1.19 6.79
C GLY A 288 -25.28 -0.19 6.60
N GLY A 289 -25.52 -0.65 5.37
CA GLY A 289 -26.09 -1.98 5.08
C GLY A 289 -26.09 -2.32 3.59
N GLY A 290 -25.83 -3.59 3.27
CA GLY A 290 -25.78 -4.19 1.92
C GLY A 290 -25.89 -5.71 1.99
N PHE A 291 -24.90 -6.46 1.51
CA PHE A 291 -24.81 -7.89 1.82
C PHE A 291 -24.55 -8.14 3.31
N TYR A 292 -23.86 -7.21 3.96
CA TYR A 292 -23.61 -7.19 5.39
C TYR A 292 -24.20 -5.95 6.05
N ARG A 293 -24.48 -6.08 7.33
CA ARG A 293 -24.89 -4.97 8.20
C ARG A 293 -24.23 -5.11 9.56
N LYS A 294 -23.87 -3.97 10.17
CA LYS A 294 -23.40 -3.93 11.56
C LYS A 294 -24.57 -3.61 12.48
N GLU A 295 -24.76 -4.44 13.49
CA GLU A 295 -25.70 -4.22 14.59
C GLU A 295 -24.94 -4.25 15.92
N GLY A 296 -24.60 -3.06 16.43
CA GLY A 296 -23.65 -2.92 17.53
C GLY A 296 -22.27 -3.47 17.16
N LYS A 297 -21.81 -4.52 17.86
CA LYS A 297 -20.56 -5.24 17.57
C LYS A 297 -20.75 -6.46 16.65
N ALA A 298 -21.99 -6.91 16.44
CA ALA A 298 -22.29 -8.06 15.61
C ALA A 298 -22.27 -7.69 14.13
N ILE A 299 -21.72 -8.58 13.30
CA ILE A 299 -21.81 -8.51 11.85
C ILE A 299 -22.90 -9.47 11.42
N LYS A 300 -23.96 -8.92 10.83
CA LYS A 300 -25.04 -9.68 10.23
C LYS A 300 -24.80 -9.84 8.74
N VAL A 301 -25.30 -10.94 8.17
CA VAL A 301 -25.24 -11.26 6.75
C VAL A 301 -26.67 -11.45 6.22
N LEU A 302 -26.92 -10.99 5.00
CA LEU A 302 -28.22 -11.14 4.34
C LEU A 302 -28.45 -12.60 3.94
N ASP A 303 -29.61 -13.16 4.29
CA ASP A 303 -30.09 -14.40 3.70
C ASP A 303 -30.87 -14.07 2.41
N PRO A 304 -30.40 -14.49 1.22
CA PRO A 304 -31.06 -14.14 -0.03
C PRO A 304 -32.43 -14.81 -0.21
N LYS A 305 -32.75 -15.89 0.54
CA LYS A 305 -34.05 -16.60 0.43
C LYS A 305 -35.14 -15.88 1.20
N THR A 306 -34.83 -15.38 2.40
CA THR A 306 -35.80 -14.69 3.26
C THR A 306 -35.77 -13.18 3.08
N GLY A 307 -34.63 -12.62 2.63
CA GLY A 307 -34.38 -11.19 2.60
C GLY A 307 -34.08 -10.58 3.96
N GLU A 308 -33.92 -11.40 5.00
CA GLU A 308 -33.63 -10.98 6.37
C GLU A 308 -32.14 -11.10 6.71
N TYR A 309 -31.69 -10.34 7.70
CA TYR A 309 -30.32 -10.41 8.21
C TYR A 309 -30.21 -11.44 9.33
N VAL A 310 -29.28 -12.37 9.17
CA VAL A 310 -28.96 -13.40 10.17
C VAL A 310 -27.56 -13.18 10.74
N ASP A 311 -27.23 -13.87 11.84
CA ASP A 311 -25.86 -13.84 12.37
C ASP A 311 -24.85 -14.35 11.34
N GLY A 312 -23.80 -13.56 11.12
CA GLY A 312 -22.68 -13.94 10.27
C GLY A 312 -21.62 -14.71 11.04
N GLY A 313 -20.67 -15.27 10.30
CA GLY A 313 -19.50 -15.97 10.86
C GLY A 313 -19.35 -17.41 10.39
N ALA A 314 -20.12 -17.84 9.38
CA ALA A 314 -19.92 -19.13 8.73
C ALA A 314 -18.47 -19.29 8.23
N LYS A 315 -17.97 -20.52 8.27
CA LYS A 315 -16.59 -20.86 7.91
C LYS A 315 -16.57 -21.94 6.85
N ALA A 316 -15.53 -21.90 6.02
CA ALA A 316 -15.21 -23.00 5.12
C ALA A 316 -15.11 -24.31 5.92
N ASP A 317 -15.61 -25.39 5.33
CA ASP A 317 -15.47 -26.73 5.87
C ASP A 317 -13.97 -27.09 6.04
N GLU A 318 -13.63 -27.86 7.07
CA GLU A 318 -12.25 -28.20 7.38
C GLU A 318 -11.56 -29.02 6.28
N LEU A 319 -12.30 -29.88 5.57
CA LEU A 319 -11.80 -30.61 4.41
C LEU A 319 -11.37 -29.64 3.31
N VAL A 320 -12.24 -28.70 2.96
CA VAL A 320 -11.98 -27.70 1.92
C VAL A 320 -10.86 -26.76 2.33
N GLY A 321 -10.83 -26.36 3.60
CA GLY A 321 -9.74 -25.59 4.19
C GLY A 321 -8.38 -26.30 4.10
N ARG A 322 -8.34 -27.64 4.14
CA ARG A 322 -7.12 -28.43 3.92
C ARG A 322 -6.76 -28.52 2.42
N ILE A 323 -7.74 -28.72 1.53
CA ILE A 323 -7.53 -28.73 0.08
C ILE A 323 -6.90 -27.42 -0.38
N LEU A 324 -7.39 -26.26 0.10
CA LEU A 324 -6.91 -24.94 -0.31
C LEU A 324 -5.43 -24.67 0.06
N LYS A 325 -4.86 -25.42 1.00
CA LYS A 325 -3.44 -25.32 1.41
C LYS A 325 -2.50 -26.17 0.55
N ARG A 326 -3.03 -27.04 -0.33
CA ARG A 326 -2.22 -27.87 -1.23
C ARG A 326 -1.60 -27.03 -2.35
N PRO A 327 -0.50 -27.50 -2.97
CA PRO A 327 0.04 -26.88 -4.19
C PRO A 327 -1.02 -26.75 -5.29
N ALA A 328 -0.88 -25.76 -6.17
CA ALA A 328 -1.96 -25.36 -7.09
C ALA A 328 -2.52 -26.52 -7.95
N ALA A 329 -1.65 -27.36 -8.50
CA ALA A 329 -2.06 -28.50 -9.33
C ALA A 329 -2.87 -29.54 -8.55
N GLU A 330 -2.37 -29.96 -7.37
CA GLU A 330 -3.09 -30.89 -6.49
C GLU A 330 -4.39 -30.26 -5.97
N ARG A 331 -4.36 -28.98 -5.62
CA ARG A 331 -5.52 -28.22 -5.15
C ARG A 331 -6.66 -28.23 -6.16
N LEU A 332 -6.41 -27.84 -7.42
CA LEU A 332 -7.48 -27.81 -8.44
C LEU A 332 -8.00 -29.21 -8.75
N LYS A 333 -7.12 -30.21 -8.82
CA LYS A 333 -7.53 -31.61 -9.00
C LYS A 333 -8.50 -32.05 -7.90
N LEU A 334 -8.12 -31.86 -6.63
CA LEU A 334 -8.93 -32.26 -5.48
C LEU A 334 -10.26 -31.50 -5.41
N LEU A 335 -10.28 -30.21 -5.77
CA LEU A 335 -11.52 -29.43 -5.83
C LEU A 335 -12.48 -29.99 -6.89
N ARG A 336 -11.96 -30.30 -8.08
CA ARG A 336 -12.73 -30.84 -9.21
C ARG A 336 -13.28 -32.24 -8.93
N GLU A 337 -12.48 -33.12 -8.33
CA GLU A 337 -12.84 -34.52 -8.07
C GLU A 337 -13.73 -34.69 -6.82
N SER A 338 -13.83 -33.66 -5.97
CA SER A 338 -14.64 -33.72 -4.75
C SER A 338 -16.14 -33.57 -5.02
N GLU A 339 -16.99 -34.34 -4.36
CA GLU A 339 -18.45 -34.13 -4.39
C GLU A 339 -18.94 -33.05 -3.42
N HIS A 340 -18.03 -32.44 -2.63
CA HIS A 340 -18.41 -31.47 -1.62
C HIS A 340 -18.86 -30.13 -2.26
N PRO A 341 -20.02 -29.54 -1.87
CA PRO A 341 -20.55 -28.33 -2.52
C PRO A 341 -19.59 -27.14 -2.55
N GLN A 342 -18.90 -26.84 -1.44
CA GLN A 342 -17.89 -25.77 -1.40
C GLN A 342 -16.69 -26.04 -2.32
N ALA A 343 -16.30 -27.32 -2.51
CA ALA A 343 -15.18 -27.68 -3.37
C ALA A 343 -15.56 -27.55 -4.85
N GLN A 344 -16.76 -28.03 -5.21
CA GLN A 344 -17.33 -27.86 -6.55
C GLN A 344 -17.55 -26.38 -6.90
N PHE A 345 -18.03 -25.57 -5.94
CA PHE A 345 -18.11 -24.13 -6.08
C PHE A 345 -16.76 -23.49 -6.40
N LEU A 346 -15.72 -23.83 -5.64
CA LEU A 346 -14.38 -23.30 -5.87
C LEU A 346 -13.83 -23.73 -7.24
N TRP A 347 -14.00 -25.00 -7.63
CA TRP A 347 -13.62 -25.46 -8.97
C TRP A 347 -14.36 -24.68 -10.06
N ALA A 348 -15.68 -24.50 -9.92
CA ALA A 348 -16.50 -23.79 -10.89
C ALA A 348 -16.01 -22.35 -11.12
N ILE A 349 -15.77 -21.59 -10.05
CA ILE A 349 -15.30 -20.20 -10.21
C ILE A 349 -13.89 -20.12 -10.82
N PHE A 350 -13.00 -21.10 -10.59
CA PHE A 350 -11.70 -21.14 -11.27
C PHE A 350 -11.89 -21.46 -12.75
N ARG A 351 -12.65 -22.51 -13.08
CA ARG A 351 -12.98 -22.90 -14.45
C ARG A 351 -13.54 -21.72 -15.25
N ASP A 352 -14.55 -21.03 -14.71
CA ASP A 352 -15.25 -19.97 -15.43
C ASP A 352 -14.36 -18.74 -15.64
N VAL A 353 -13.52 -18.39 -14.66
CA VAL A 353 -12.53 -17.31 -14.83
C VAL A 353 -11.48 -17.68 -15.88
N TYR A 354 -10.95 -18.90 -15.87
CA TYR A 354 -9.98 -19.36 -16.87
C TYR A 354 -10.57 -19.41 -18.28
N HIS A 355 -11.81 -19.87 -18.39
CA HIS A 355 -12.56 -19.83 -19.63
C HIS A 355 -12.71 -18.41 -20.17
N TYR A 356 -13.14 -17.48 -19.30
CA TYR A 356 -13.36 -16.08 -19.67
C TYR A 356 -12.08 -15.38 -20.14
N ILE A 357 -11.00 -15.45 -19.35
CA ILE A 357 -9.74 -14.78 -19.70
C ILE A 357 -9.11 -15.40 -20.95
N GLY A 358 -9.26 -16.71 -21.16
CA GLY A 358 -8.77 -17.40 -22.36
C GLY A 358 -9.45 -16.86 -23.62
N VAL A 359 -10.78 -16.72 -23.58
CA VAL A 359 -11.58 -16.20 -24.70
C VAL A 359 -11.29 -14.72 -24.97
N HIS A 360 -11.16 -13.91 -23.92
CA HIS A 360 -11.13 -12.45 -24.05
C HIS A 360 -9.73 -11.81 -24.05
N LEU A 361 -8.66 -12.57 -23.85
CA LEU A 361 -7.30 -11.99 -23.78
C LEU A 361 -7.00 -11.07 -24.96
N GLU A 362 -7.28 -11.52 -26.19
CA GLU A 362 -7.02 -10.75 -27.40
C GLU A 362 -7.88 -9.48 -27.50
N SER A 363 -9.12 -9.51 -27.02
CA SER A 363 -10.03 -8.37 -27.16
C SER A 363 -9.72 -7.26 -26.14
N ILE A 364 -9.30 -7.61 -24.92
CA ILE A 364 -9.19 -6.63 -23.81
C ILE A 364 -7.75 -6.16 -23.53
N ALA A 365 -6.74 -6.97 -23.85
CA ALA A 365 -5.34 -6.69 -23.55
C ALA A 365 -4.42 -7.01 -24.73
N ASP A 366 -3.19 -6.49 -24.68
CA ASP A 366 -2.16 -6.86 -25.65
C ASP A 366 -1.54 -8.24 -25.32
N ASN A 367 -1.28 -8.49 -24.03
CA ASN A 367 -0.63 -9.69 -23.55
C ASN A 367 -1.15 -10.11 -22.16
N ALA A 368 -0.91 -11.37 -21.78
CA ALA A 368 -1.45 -11.95 -20.54
C ALA A 368 -0.98 -11.25 -19.25
N ARG A 369 0.20 -10.61 -19.28
CA ARG A 369 0.73 -9.91 -18.09
C ARG A 369 -0.14 -8.71 -17.72
N ASP A 370 -0.69 -8.00 -18.70
CA ASP A 370 -1.51 -6.83 -18.42
C ASP A 370 -2.81 -7.23 -17.70
N VAL A 371 -3.39 -8.40 -18.04
CA VAL A 371 -4.53 -8.98 -17.32
C VAL A 371 -4.17 -9.32 -15.87
N ASP A 372 -3.06 -10.03 -15.68
CA ASP A 372 -2.66 -10.48 -14.35
C ASP A 372 -2.28 -9.33 -13.42
N LEU A 373 -1.50 -8.37 -13.92
CA LEU A 373 -1.14 -7.17 -13.17
C LEU A 373 -2.36 -6.28 -12.90
N ALA A 374 -3.30 -6.16 -13.86
CA ALA A 374 -4.55 -5.45 -13.63
C ALA A 374 -5.38 -6.07 -12.50
N ILE A 375 -5.51 -7.39 -12.44
CA ILE A 375 -6.26 -8.06 -11.37
C ILE A 375 -5.51 -8.01 -10.02
N ARG A 376 -4.19 -8.22 -10.02
CA ARG A 376 -3.38 -8.12 -8.80
C ARG A 376 -3.44 -6.73 -8.18
N TRP A 377 -3.26 -5.69 -9.00
CA TRP A 377 -3.13 -4.32 -8.53
C TRP A 377 -4.47 -3.59 -8.39
N GLY A 378 -5.47 -3.93 -9.20
CA GLY A 378 -6.80 -3.31 -9.22
C GLY A 378 -7.81 -4.00 -8.30
N PHE A 379 -7.73 -5.32 -8.14
CA PHE A 379 -8.64 -6.11 -7.29
C PHE A 379 -7.95 -6.74 -6.07
N GLY A 380 -6.65 -6.49 -5.89
CA GLY A 380 -5.90 -6.88 -4.69
C GLY A 380 -5.70 -8.39 -4.55
N TRP A 381 -5.52 -9.09 -5.67
CA TRP A 381 -5.15 -10.51 -5.66
C TRP A 381 -3.64 -10.65 -5.52
N ASN A 382 -3.19 -11.69 -4.80
CA ASN A 382 -1.76 -11.99 -4.69
C ASN A 382 -1.17 -12.53 -6.00
N GLU A 383 -1.98 -13.25 -6.77
CA GLU A 383 -1.62 -13.93 -8.02
C GLU A 383 -2.69 -13.59 -9.07
N GLY A 384 -2.28 -13.35 -10.32
CA GLY A 384 -3.20 -13.12 -11.43
C GLY A 384 -3.92 -14.40 -11.86
N PRO A 385 -5.05 -14.29 -12.57
CA PRO A 385 -5.80 -15.46 -13.00
C PRO A 385 -5.02 -16.35 -13.99
N PHE A 386 -4.18 -15.81 -14.88
CA PHE A 386 -3.34 -16.64 -15.76
C PHE A 386 -2.18 -17.30 -15.02
N GLU A 387 -1.53 -16.59 -14.10
CA GLU A 387 -0.53 -17.14 -13.18
C GLU A 387 -1.10 -18.35 -12.43
N GLY A 388 -2.31 -18.22 -11.85
CA GLY A 388 -2.96 -19.31 -11.12
C GLY A 388 -3.27 -20.54 -11.99
N TRP A 389 -3.66 -20.32 -13.26
CA TRP A 389 -3.85 -21.38 -14.24
C TRP A 389 -2.53 -22.08 -14.57
N GLN A 390 -1.50 -21.29 -14.91
CA GLN A 390 -0.18 -21.80 -15.26
C GLN A 390 0.45 -22.62 -14.11
N THR A 391 0.42 -22.10 -12.88
CA THR A 391 0.93 -22.81 -11.68
C THR A 391 0.18 -24.12 -11.41
N ALA A 392 -1.09 -24.21 -11.81
CA ALA A 392 -1.90 -25.42 -11.62
C ALA A 392 -1.69 -26.50 -12.69
N GLY A 393 -0.94 -26.21 -13.76
CA GLY A 393 -0.70 -27.11 -14.88
C GLY A 393 -1.60 -26.76 -16.07
N TRP A 394 -1.06 -25.91 -16.95
CA TRP A 394 -1.78 -25.28 -18.06
C TRP A 394 -2.64 -26.25 -18.89
N LYS A 395 -2.00 -27.23 -19.53
CA LYS A 395 -2.65 -28.17 -20.45
C LYS A 395 -3.75 -29.00 -19.78
N GLN A 396 -3.45 -29.57 -18.61
CA GLN A 396 -4.41 -30.41 -17.89
C GLN A 396 -5.65 -29.63 -17.47
N VAL A 397 -5.47 -28.39 -16.99
CA VAL A 397 -6.58 -27.52 -16.61
C VAL A 397 -7.37 -27.08 -17.84
N ALA A 398 -6.72 -26.79 -18.97
CA ALA A 398 -7.41 -26.46 -20.22
C ALA A 398 -8.30 -27.61 -20.70
N GLU A 399 -7.82 -28.86 -20.63
CA GLU A 399 -8.60 -30.06 -20.94
C GLU A 399 -9.81 -30.19 -20.01
N TRP A 400 -9.63 -30.02 -18.69
CA TRP A 400 -10.75 -30.06 -17.74
C TRP A 400 -11.80 -28.96 -17.98
N VAL A 401 -11.37 -27.75 -18.34
CA VAL A 401 -12.28 -26.65 -18.70
C VAL A 401 -13.05 -27.03 -19.96
N GLN A 402 -12.38 -27.57 -20.99
CA GLN A 402 -13.03 -28.01 -22.22
C GLN A 402 -14.04 -29.15 -22.00
N GLU A 403 -13.72 -30.11 -21.13
CA GLU A 403 -14.64 -31.17 -20.70
C GLU A 403 -15.89 -30.60 -20.02
N ASP A 404 -15.72 -29.63 -19.10
CA ASP A 404 -16.84 -29.02 -18.39
C ASP A 404 -17.68 -28.10 -19.30
N ILE A 405 -17.08 -27.45 -20.30
CA ILE A 405 -17.82 -26.73 -21.36
C ILE A 405 -18.68 -27.72 -22.14
N ALA A 406 -18.11 -28.84 -22.60
CA ALA A 406 -18.83 -29.86 -23.36
C ALA A 406 -19.95 -30.52 -22.53
N ALA A 407 -19.75 -30.65 -21.21
CA ALA A 407 -20.74 -31.17 -20.28
C ALA A 407 -21.82 -30.14 -19.87
N GLY A 408 -21.77 -28.90 -20.38
CA GLY A 408 -22.71 -27.83 -20.03
C GLY A 408 -22.61 -27.35 -18.58
N LYS A 409 -21.45 -27.52 -17.94
CA LYS A 409 -21.21 -27.10 -16.54
C LYS A 409 -20.67 -25.68 -16.44
N ALA A 410 -20.00 -25.18 -17.48
CA ALA A 410 -19.45 -23.83 -17.55
C ALA A 410 -20.54 -22.78 -17.80
N LEU A 411 -20.23 -21.52 -17.48
CA LEU A 411 -21.18 -20.40 -17.66
C LEU A 411 -21.38 -19.96 -19.12
N SER A 412 -20.53 -20.43 -20.03
CA SER A 412 -20.67 -20.23 -21.48
C SER A 412 -20.33 -21.52 -22.23
N ASN A 413 -20.87 -21.66 -23.44
CA ASN A 413 -20.61 -22.80 -24.32
C ASN A 413 -19.55 -22.50 -25.41
N VAL A 414 -19.01 -21.28 -25.47
CA VAL A 414 -17.94 -20.94 -26.42
C VAL A 414 -16.72 -21.83 -26.16
N PRO A 415 -16.09 -22.42 -27.19
CA PRO A 415 -14.90 -23.24 -26.99
C PRO A 415 -13.71 -22.39 -26.49
N LEU A 416 -12.76 -23.03 -25.81
CA LEU A 416 -11.47 -22.39 -25.57
C LEU A 416 -10.77 -22.10 -26.90
N PRO A 417 -10.09 -20.95 -27.04
CA PRO A 417 -9.32 -20.65 -28.24
C PRO A 417 -8.17 -21.65 -28.47
N SER A 418 -7.79 -21.89 -29.73
CA SER A 418 -6.75 -22.85 -30.08
C SER A 418 -5.41 -22.56 -29.40
N TRP A 419 -5.03 -21.29 -29.24
CA TRP A 419 -3.78 -20.90 -28.59
C TRP A 419 -3.65 -21.40 -27.14
N VAL A 420 -4.77 -21.71 -26.47
CA VAL A 420 -4.77 -22.29 -25.12
C VAL A 420 -4.39 -23.77 -25.14
N LEU A 421 -4.88 -24.51 -26.13
CA LEU A 421 -4.80 -25.97 -26.20
C LEU A 421 -3.56 -26.46 -26.94
N GLU A 422 -3.08 -25.69 -27.91
CA GLU A 422 -1.98 -26.03 -28.81
C GLU A 422 -1.03 -24.84 -29.06
N GLY A 423 0.14 -25.14 -29.63
CA GLY A 423 1.16 -24.15 -29.98
C GLY A 423 2.03 -23.71 -28.80
N PRO A 424 2.71 -22.56 -28.92
CA PRO A 424 3.81 -22.18 -28.03
C PRO A 424 3.44 -22.09 -26.55
N VAL A 425 2.21 -21.67 -26.24
CA VAL A 425 1.73 -21.56 -24.84
C VAL A 425 1.60 -22.95 -24.21
N ALA A 426 0.94 -23.88 -24.90
CA ALA A 426 0.78 -25.25 -24.41
C ALA A 426 2.13 -25.98 -24.32
N GLU A 427 3.03 -25.78 -25.28
CA GLU A 427 4.38 -26.36 -25.31
C GLU A 427 5.27 -25.83 -24.16
N LYS A 428 5.19 -24.52 -23.86
CA LYS A 428 5.96 -23.88 -22.78
C LYS A 428 5.30 -24.05 -21.41
N GLY A 429 4.10 -24.63 -21.35
CA GLY A 429 3.37 -24.90 -20.12
C GLY A 429 2.68 -23.68 -19.51
N GLY A 430 2.46 -22.61 -20.28
CA GLY A 430 1.72 -21.42 -19.84
C GLY A 430 2.05 -20.15 -20.62
N VAL A 431 1.43 -19.05 -20.21
CA VAL A 431 1.48 -17.74 -20.91
C VAL A 431 2.63 -16.85 -20.46
N HIS A 432 3.33 -17.19 -19.39
CA HIS A 432 4.47 -16.43 -18.89
C HIS A 432 5.75 -17.25 -18.96
N THR A 433 6.77 -16.68 -19.60
CA THR A 433 8.09 -17.29 -19.79
C THR A 433 9.19 -16.25 -19.61
N ASN A 434 10.44 -16.68 -19.69
CA ASN A 434 11.60 -15.77 -19.74
C ASN A 434 11.62 -14.86 -20.98
N GLU A 435 10.95 -15.26 -22.06
CA GLU A 435 10.86 -14.47 -23.29
C GLU A 435 9.83 -13.34 -23.15
N GLY A 436 8.89 -13.49 -22.21
CA GLY A 436 7.82 -12.53 -21.96
C GLY A 436 6.47 -13.19 -21.71
N SER A 437 5.41 -12.44 -21.95
CA SER A 437 4.03 -12.88 -21.76
C SER A 437 3.30 -13.03 -23.09
N TRP A 438 2.52 -14.09 -23.25
CA TRP A 438 1.82 -14.40 -24.49
C TRP A 438 0.89 -13.27 -24.91
N SER A 439 1.00 -12.88 -26.18
CA SER A 439 0.09 -11.98 -26.89
C SER A 439 -0.59 -12.76 -28.01
N PRO A 440 -1.91 -13.02 -27.93
CA PRO A 440 -2.62 -13.72 -28.99
C PRO A 440 -2.68 -12.91 -30.30
N ALA A 441 -2.70 -11.57 -30.20
CA ALA A 441 -2.74 -10.68 -31.37
C ALA A 441 -1.46 -10.77 -32.21
N SER A 442 -0.29 -10.79 -31.57
CA SER A 442 1.00 -10.92 -32.27
C SER A 442 1.46 -12.37 -32.43
N LYS A 443 0.84 -13.32 -31.71
CA LYS A 443 1.22 -14.74 -31.62
C LYS A 443 2.67 -14.93 -31.14
N THR A 444 3.12 -14.09 -30.22
CA THR A 444 4.47 -14.11 -29.64
C THR A 444 4.45 -13.87 -28.14
N PHE A 445 5.55 -14.21 -27.45
CA PHE A 445 5.79 -13.77 -26.07
C PHE A 445 6.36 -12.35 -26.08
N VAL A 446 5.63 -11.41 -25.49
CA VAL A 446 5.99 -9.98 -25.46
C VAL A 446 6.83 -9.70 -24.21
N PRO A 447 8.09 -9.21 -24.36
CA PRO A 447 8.95 -8.92 -23.23
C PRO A 447 8.39 -7.77 -22.37
N ARG A 448 8.98 -7.55 -21.20
CA ARG A 448 8.63 -6.39 -20.38
C ARG A 448 9.03 -5.08 -21.06
N SER A 449 8.31 -4.01 -20.73
CA SER A 449 8.66 -2.65 -21.13
C SER A 449 10.11 -2.31 -20.77
N SER A 450 10.82 -1.70 -21.73
CA SER A 450 12.19 -1.22 -21.61
C SER A 450 12.27 0.29 -21.34
N LEU A 451 11.15 0.93 -20.96
CA LEU A 451 11.17 2.35 -20.57
C LEU A 451 12.14 2.58 -19.41
N GLY A 452 12.93 3.65 -19.50
CA GLY A 452 13.99 3.94 -18.53
C GLY A 452 13.50 4.18 -17.09
N VAL A 453 12.20 4.43 -16.89
CA VAL A 453 11.59 4.46 -15.55
C VAL A 453 11.82 3.14 -14.79
N TYR A 454 11.83 2.02 -15.51
CA TYR A 454 11.96 0.70 -14.92
C TYR A 454 13.40 0.27 -14.64
N ASP A 455 14.41 1.01 -15.09
CA ASP A 455 15.81 0.75 -14.75
C ASP A 455 16.08 0.94 -13.25
N ARG A 456 15.21 1.75 -12.60
CA ARG A 456 15.19 2.01 -11.16
C ARG A 456 14.57 0.86 -10.35
N GLN A 457 13.95 -0.10 -11.01
CA GLN A 457 13.23 -1.20 -10.37
C GLN A 457 14.04 -2.49 -10.50
N VAL A 458 15.03 -2.64 -9.62
CA VAL A 458 15.88 -3.86 -9.54
C VAL A 458 15.01 -5.10 -9.45
N PHE A 459 13.94 -5.00 -8.64
CA PHE A 459 12.91 -6.00 -8.51
C PHE A 459 11.61 -5.39 -9.03
N ARG A 460 11.08 -5.93 -10.13
CA ARG A 460 9.73 -5.63 -10.60
C ARG A 460 8.74 -6.61 -9.94
N ALA A 461 7.45 -6.34 -10.03
CA ALA A 461 6.42 -7.30 -9.61
C ALA A 461 6.60 -8.61 -10.42
N PRO A 462 6.98 -9.74 -9.79
CA PRO A 462 7.31 -10.97 -10.51
C PRO A 462 6.04 -11.60 -11.08
N LEU A 463 6.19 -12.29 -12.21
CA LEU A 463 5.17 -13.15 -12.81
C LEU A 463 5.62 -14.61 -12.70
N VAL A 464 4.68 -15.54 -12.53
CA VAL A 464 4.96 -16.99 -12.60
C VAL A 464 5.67 -17.33 -13.91
N GLY A 465 6.68 -18.20 -13.88
CA GLY A 465 7.39 -18.66 -15.09
C GLY A 465 8.42 -17.69 -15.66
N GLU A 466 8.46 -16.44 -15.19
CA GLU A 466 9.54 -15.50 -15.48
C GLU A 466 10.69 -15.70 -14.49
N THR A 467 11.93 -15.75 -14.98
CA THR A 467 13.16 -15.69 -14.18
C THR A 467 13.35 -14.25 -13.72
N SER A 468 12.56 -13.86 -12.73
CA SER A 468 12.74 -12.59 -12.02
C SER A 468 13.87 -12.74 -11.00
N ALA A 469 14.60 -11.65 -10.77
CA ALA A 469 15.56 -11.59 -9.67
C ALA A 469 14.86 -11.88 -8.34
N ASP A 470 15.23 -12.97 -7.65
CA ASP A 470 14.72 -13.25 -6.31
C ASP A 470 15.44 -12.35 -5.30
N PRO A 471 14.77 -11.44 -4.60
CA PRO A 471 15.40 -10.53 -3.65
C PRO A 471 16.12 -11.22 -2.48
N LYS A 472 15.84 -12.51 -2.24
CA LYS A 472 16.54 -13.29 -1.20
C LYS A 472 17.91 -13.80 -1.65
N THR A 473 18.13 -13.99 -2.94
CA THR A 473 19.33 -14.62 -3.50
C THR A 473 20.07 -13.74 -4.51
N TYR A 474 19.41 -12.71 -5.05
CA TYR A 474 19.97 -11.75 -6.02
C TYR A 474 21.23 -11.07 -5.49
N GLY A 475 22.13 -10.73 -6.42
CA GLY A 475 23.40 -10.08 -6.14
C GLY A 475 24.42 -11.00 -5.48
N LYS A 476 25.56 -10.43 -5.10
CA LYS A 476 26.64 -11.18 -4.45
C LYS A 476 26.49 -11.09 -2.93
N THR A 477 26.21 -12.21 -2.27
CA THR A 477 26.30 -12.34 -0.81
C THR A 477 27.76 -12.21 -0.39
N LEU A 478 28.04 -11.31 0.56
CA LEU A 478 29.37 -11.14 1.16
C LEU A 478 29.50 -11.92 2.46
N PHE A 479 28.44 -11.92 3.27
CA PHE A 479 28.27 -12.84 4.39
C PHE A 479 26.78 -13.02 4.69
N GLU A 480 26.46 -14.14 5.33
CA GLU A 480 25.10 -14.45 5.76
C GLU A 480 25.13 -15.21 7.07
N THR A 481 24.24 -14.84 7.98
CA THR A 481 23.97 -15.54 9.24
C THR A 481 22.53 -16.04 9.25
N ASP A 482 22.10 -16.70 10.32
CA ASP A 482 20.68 -17.04 10.49
C ASP A 482 19.80 -15.79 10.62
N ALA A 483 20.37 -14.67 11.07
CA ALA A 483 19.64 -13.44 11.37
C ALA A 483 19.67 -12.39 10.25
N VAL A 484 20.76 -12.28 9.50
CA VAL A 484 20.92 -11.26 8.44
C VAL A 484 21.64 -11.80 7.20
N ARG A 485 21.41 -11.15 6.07
CA ARG A 485 22.19 -11.30 4.84
C ARG A 485 22.79 -9.95 4.47
N ALA A 486 24.11 -9.91 4.24
CA ALA A 486 24.81 -8.74 3.71
C ALA A 486 25.29 -9.01 2.28
N TRP A 487 24.92 -8.16 1.33
CA TRP A 487 25.08 -8.41 -0.09
C TRP A 487 25.21 -7.11 -0.90
N VAL A 488 25.67 -7.23 -2.14
CA VAL A 488 25.78 -6.10 -3.08
C VAL A 488 25.09 -6.44 -4.40
N ASP A 489 24.58 -5.41 -5.07
CA ASP A 489 24.06 -5.49 -6.43
C ASP A 489 25.23 -5.82 -7.38
N ASP A 490 25.10 -6.87 -8.19
CA ASP A 490 26.16 -7.38 -9.06
C ASP A 490 26.15 -6.75 -10.46
N ARG A 491 25.19 -5.87 -10.75
CA ARG A 491 25.19 -5.06 -11.97
C ARG A 491 26.43 -4.17 -12.03
N ALA A 492 26.96 -3.99 -13.23
CA ALA A 492 28.14 -3.17 -13.45
C ALA A 492 27.94 -1.74 -12.91
N GLY A 493 28.83 -1.29 -12.03
CA GLY A 493 28.76 0.02 -11.38
C GLY A 493 27.78 0.13 -10.21
N GLU A 494 27.10 -0.96 -9.82
CA GLU A 494 26.12 -0.96 -8.73
C GLU A 494 26.61 -1.64 -7.44
N ASN A 495 27.81 -2.21 -7.45
CA ASN A 495 28.39 -3.03 -6.37
C ASN A 495 29.15 -2.25 -5.30
N ASP A 496 29.01 -0.92 -5.25
CA ASP A 496 29.75 0.00 -4.38
C ASP A 496 29.00 0.40 -3.10
N VAL A 497 27.76 -0.06 -2.92
CA VAL A 497 26.94 0.15 -1.73
C VAL A 497 26.54 -1.20 -1.14
N LEU A 498 26.86 -1.41 0.14
CA LEU A 498 26.48 -2.63 0.86
C LEU A 498 25.00 -2.59 1.22
N ILE A 499 24.31 -3.72 1.14
CA ILE A 499 22.92 -3.90 1.56
C ILE A 499 22.87 -4.94 2.68
N VAL A 500 22.11 -4.66 3.74
CA VAL A 500 21.81 -5.63 4.79
C VAL A 500 20.30 -5.84 4.91
N SER A 501 19.90 -7.12 4.96
CA SER A 501 18.51 -7.56 5.05
C SER A 501 18.34 -8.53 6.22
N PHE A 502 17.24 -8.41 6.95
CA PHE A 502 16.93 -9.25 8.11
C PHE A 502 16.15 -10.50 7.68
N LYS A 503 16.37 -11.60 8.39
CA LYS A 503 15.74 -12.90 8.13
C LYS A 503 14.70 -13.29 9.17
N SER A 504 14.63 -12.54 10.28
CA SER A 504 13.65 -12.72 11.34
C SER A 504 12.22 -12.47 10.82
N LYS A 505 11.25 -13.15 11.42
CA LYS A 505 9.82 -12.94 11.09
C LYS A 505 9.44 -11.49 11.35
N MET A 506 8.79 -10.84 10.38
CA MET A 506 8.45 -9.41 10.42
C MET A 506 9.67 -8.47 10.59
N ASN A 507 10.88 -8.97 10.29
CA ASN A 507 12.14 -8.23 10.39
C ASN A 507 12.37 -7.65 11.79
N THR A 508 11.98 -8.39 12.84
CA THR A 508 12.20 -8.00 14.23
C THR A 508 13.69 -8.00 14.57
N ILE A 509 14.11 -7.12 15.47
CA ILE A 509 15.52 -6.91 15.80
C ILE A 509 15.85 -7.59 17.13
N GLY A 510 16.66 -8.63 17.07
CA GLY A 510 17.25 -9.32 18.22
C GLY A 510 18.77 -9.14 18.29
N PRO A 511 19.45 -9.70 19.30
CA PRO A 511 20.90 -9.57 19.47
C PRO A 511 21.71 -10.01 18.24
N SER A 512 21.31 -11.10 17.59
CA SER A 512 21.98 -11.62 16.39
C SER A 512 21.84 -10.69 15.18
N VAL A 513 20.72 -9.96 15.09
CA VAL A 513 20.54 -8.92 14.06
C VAL A 513 21.48 -7.74 14.31
N ILE A 514 21.65 -7.33 15.58
CA ILE A 514 22.58 -6.26 15.95
C ILE A 514 24.03 -6.63 15.66
N ASP A 515 24.43 -7.87 15.92
CA ASP A 515 25.77 -8.36 15.61
C ASP A 515 26.03 -8.34 14.10
N GLY A 516 25.08 -8.89 13.32
CA GLY A 516 25.18 -8.88 11.86
C GLY A 516 25.16 -7.46 11.27
N LEU A 517 24.37 -6.54 11.83
CA LEU A 517 24.37 -5.13 11.43
C LEU A 517 25.71 -4.46 11.73
N THR A 518 26.29 -4.72 12.91
CA THR A 518 27.60 -4.18 13.30
C THR A 518 28.69 -4.66 12.34
N GLN A 519 28.71 -5.95 12.03
CA GLN A 519 29.63 -6.54 11.04
C GLN A 519 29.44 -5.92 9.64
N ALA A 520 28.19 -5.68 9.23
CA ALA A 520 27.92 -5.02 7.95
C ALA A 520 28.46 -3.58 7.92
N ILE A 521 28.32 -2.82 9.01
CA ILE A 521 28.86 -1.47 9.08
C ILE A 521 30.40 -1.47 9.02
N GLU A 522 31.06 -2.38 9.74
CA GLU A 522 32.53 -2.54 9.68
C GLU A 522 33.02 -2.85 8.26
N LEU A 523 32.32 -3.74 7.56
CA LEU A 523 32.62 -4.04 6.16
C LEU A 523 32.37 -2.83 5.25
N ALA A 524 31.27 -2.10 5.47
CA ALA A 524 30.94 -0.91 4.70
C ALA A 524 31.98 0.21 4.87
N GLU A 525 32.46 0.45 6.09
CA GLU A 525 33.49 1.46 6.38
C GLU A 525 34.84 1.15 5.73
N LYS A 526 35.13 -0.13 5.50
CA LYS A 526 36.37 -0.57 4.89
C LYS A 526 36.35 -0.43 3.36
N ASP A 527 35.29 -0.92 2.72
CA ASP A 527 35.33 -1.22 1.27
C ASP A 527 34.18 -0.58 0.45
N TYR A 528 33.20 0.09 1.08
CA TYR A 528 31.98 0.56 0.40
C TYR A 528 31.68 2.05 0.61
N LYS A 529 30.82 2.61 -0.24
CA LYS A 529 30.38 4.02 -0.16
C LYS A 529 29.34 4.27 0.94
N GLY A 530 28.67 3.22 1.41
CA GLY A 530 27.62 3.30 2.42
C GLY A 530 26.98 1.93 2.66
N LEU A 531 26.04 1.91 3.60
CA LEU A 531 25.23 0.74 3.94
C LEU A 531 23.75 1.09 3.81
N VAL A 532 22.97 0.24 3.15
CA VAL A 532 21.51 0.33 3.08
C VAL A 532 20.90 -0.81 3.89
N VAL A 533 20.06 -0.49 4.87
CA VAL A 533 19.17 -1.45 5.51
C VAL A 533 17.90 -1.54 4.67
N TRP A 534 17.66 -2.67 4.03
CA TRP A 534 16.50 -2.90 3.16
C TRP A 534 16.01 -4.33 3.28
N GLN A 535 14.69 -4.53 3.13
CA GLN A 535 14.06 -5.83 3.34
C GLN A 535 13.41 -6.36 2.06
N PRO A 536 13.61 -7.64 1.70
CA PRO A 536 12.86 -8.28 0.61
C PRO A 536 11.35 -8.19 0.78
N THR A 537 10.85 -8.18 2.03
CA THR A 537 9.43 -8.00 2.32
C THR A 537 8.88 -6.68 1.79
N SER A 538 9.71 -5.64 1.62
CA SER A 538 9.29 -4.32 1.14
C SER A 538 8.54 -4.37 -0.19
N LEU A 539 8.80 -5.36 -1.04
CA LEU A 539 8.14 -5.51 -2.34
C LEU A 539 6.67 -5.94 -2.25
N LYS A 540 6.17 -6.27 -1.05
CA LYS A 540 4.76 -6.59 -0.84
C LYS A 540 3.90 -5.33 -0.93
N LEU A 541 3.06 -5.29 -1.96
CA LEU A 541 2.06 -4.24 -2.18
C LEU A 541 0.91 -4.28 -1.16
N GLY A 542 0.10 -3.22 -1.19
CA GLY A 542 -1.04 -3.02 -0.30
C GLY A 542 -0.70 -2.14 0.90
N THR A 543 -1.64 -2.05 1.84
CA THR A 543 -1.54 -1.19 3.02
C THR A 543 -1.72 -2.03 4.28
N PRO A 544 -0.71 -2.11 5.17
CA PRO A 544 0.54 -1.33 5.20
C PRO A 544 1.67 -1.89 4.31
N GLY A 545 1.42 -2.86 3.43
CA GLY A 545 2.47 -3.48 2.61
C GLY A 545 3.41 -4.36 3.44
N GLY A 546 4.65 -4.54 2.98
CA GLY A 546 5.67 -5.33 3.68
C GLY A 546 6.41 -4.55 4.78
N PRO A 547 6.63 -5.13 5.97
CA PRO A 547 7.28 -4.46 7.08
C PRO A 547 8.75 -4.14 6.78
N PHE A 548 9.23 -2.98 7.20
CA PHE A 548 10.66 -2.70 7.38
C PHE A 548 11.17 -3.38 8.65
N SER A 549 10.47 -3.16 9.77
CA SER A 549 10.68 -3.88 11.02
C SER A 549 9.52 -3.64 11.99
N ALA A 550 9.03 -4.72 12.61
CA ALA A 550 7.99 -4.64 13.64
C ALA A 550 8.52 -4.30 15.05
N GLY A 551 9.82 -4.07 15.20
CA GLY A 551 10.44 -3.70 16.48
C GLY A 551 11.36 -4.75 17.06
N ALA A 552 11.63 -4.66 18.37
CA ALA A 552 12.50 -5.59 19.07
C ALA A 552 11.88 -6.99 19.15
N ASN A 553 12.72 -8.03 19.08
CA ASN A 553 12.27 -9.40 19.23
C ASN A 553 12.13 -9.78 20.72
N LEU A 554 10.91 -9.68 21.26
CA LEU A 554 10.61 -10.02 22.65
C LEU A 554 10.78 -11.52 22.95
N GLU A 555 10.59 -12.41 21.96
CA GLU A 555 10.75 -13.86 22.14
C GLU A 555 12.22 -14.22 22.39
N GLU A 556 13.15 -13.59 21.67
CA GLU A 556 14.60 -13.78 21.88
C GLU A 556 15.09 -13.27 23.24
N ALA A 557 14.37 -12.32 23.85
CA ALA A 557 14.70 -11.80 25.18
C ALA A 557 14.17 -12.72 26.31
N MET A 558 13.19 -13.57 26.05
CA MET A 558 12.49 -14.34 27.10
C MET A 558 13.42 -15.28 27.91
N PRO A 559 14.36 -16.04 27.30
CA PRO A 559 15.24 -16.92 28.06
C PRO A 559 16.10 -16.16 29.10
N ALA A 560 16.62 -14.99 28.72
CA ALA A 560 17.41 -14.15 29.62
C ALA A 560 16.58 -13.58 30.77
N PHE A 561 15.33 -13.19 30.49
CA PHE A 561 14.39 -12.76 31.51
C PHE A 561 14.05 -13.89 32.50
N MET A 562 13.81 -15.10 32.02
CA MET A 562 13.50 -16.26 32.87
C MET A 562 14.65 -16.63 33.82
N MET A 563 15.92 -16.44 33.39
CA MET A 563 17.08 -16.73 34.24
C MET A 563 17.41 -15.59 35.23
N GLY A 564 17.33 -14.33 34.80
CA GLY A 564 17.87 -13.19 35.55
C GLY A 564 16.85 -12.12 35.95
N GLY A 565 15.57 -12.36 35.69
CA GLY A 565 14.51 -11.36 35.83
C GLY A 565 14.78 -10.11 34.98
N ALA A 566 14.23 -8.97 35.40
CA ALA A 566 14.41 -7.70 34.69
C ALA A 566 15.89 -7.28 34.58
N LYS A 567 16.71 -7.55 35.60
CA LYS A 567 18.15 -7.22 35.60
C LYS A 567 18.92 -8.03 34.56
N GLY A 568 18.49 -9.25 34.26
CA GLY A 568 19.07 -10.08 33.20
C GLY A 568 18.93 -9.48 31.80
N ILE A 569 17.98 -8.56 31.60
CA ILE A 569 17.69 -7.93 30.30
C ILE A 569 18.48 -6.64 30.08
N GLU A 570 18.96 -5.99 31.12
CA GLU A 570 19.70 -4.73 31.00
C GLU A 570 20.89 -4.80 30.02
N PRO A 571 21.75 -5.86 30.03
CA PRO A 571 22.84 -5.98 29.07
C PRO A 571 22.37 -6.05 27.61
N PHE A 572 21.20 -6.65 27.36
CA PHE A 572 20.61 -6.75 26.02
C PHE A 572 20.10 -5.39 25.54
N VAL A 573 19.44 -4.63 26.42
CA VAL A 573 19.02 -3.25 26.10
C VAL A 573 20.24 -2.38 25.83
N LYS A 574 21.29 -2.49 26.65
CA LYS A 574 22.55 -1.76 26.43
C LYS A 574 23.18 -2.12 25.08
N LYS A 575 23.24 -3.41 24.73
CA LYS A 575 23.74 -3.87 23.43
C LYS A 575 22.91 -3.31 22.28
N PHE A 576 21.58 -3.27 22.43
CA PHE A 576 20.67 -2.69 21.46
C PHE A 576 20.94 -1.19 21.23
N GLN A 577 21.05 -0.42 22.32
CA GLN A 577 21.43 1.01 22.28
C GLN A 577 22.80 1.22 21.61
N GLN A 578 23.80 0.39 21.94
CA GLN A 578 25.12 0.44 21.32
C GLN A 578 25.06 0.15 19.81
N GLY A 579 24.23 -0.79 19.37
CA GLY A 579 23.96 -1.05 17.95
C GLY A 579 23.37 0.17 17.24
N MET A 580 22.40 0.85 17.86
CA MET A 580 21.82 2.08 17.29
C MET A 580 22.83 3.23 17.22
N LEU A 581 23.69 3.39 18.24
CA LEU A 581 24.79 4.35 18.20
C LEU A 581 25.82 3.98 17.13
N ARG A 582 26.09 2.69 16.90
CA ARG A 582 26.98 2.21 15.83
C ARG A 582 26.46 2.61 14.45
N VAL A 583 25.14 2.55 14.24
CA VAL A 583 24.47 3.06 13.03
C VAL A 583 24.64 4.57 12.90
N LYS A 584 24.36 5.34 13.95
CA LYS A 584 24.44 6.81 13.96
C LYS A 584 25.84 7.34 13.70
N TYR A 585 26.85 6.68 14.27
CA TYR A 585 28.24 7.12 14.24
C TYR A 585 29.11 6.35 13.25
N ALA A 586 28.51 5.64 12.30
CA ALA A 586 29.25 5.02 11.21
C ALA A 586 29.99 6.07 10.38
N SER A 587 31.21 5.76 9.96
CA SER A 587 32.06 6.63 9.13
C SER A 587 31.60 6.70 7.68
N VAL A 588 30.70 5.80 7.28
CA VAL A 588 29.97 5.81 6.01
C VAL A 588 28.47 5.99 6.26
N PRO A 589 27.70 6.56 5.32
CA PRO A 589 26.28 6.78 5.53
C PRO A 589 25.54 5.44 5.63
N VAL A 590 24.77 5.27 6.71
CA VAL A 590 23.79 4.19 6.86
C VAL A 590 22.41 4.72 6.52
N ILE A 591 21.77 4.11 5.52
CA ILE A 591 20.46 4.50 4.99
C ILE A 591 19.43 3.45 5.43
N SER A 592 18.34 3.89 6.05
CA SER A 592 17.16 3.03 6.24
C SER A 592 16.20 3.19 5.06
N ALA A 593 16.03 2.14 4.26
CA ALA A 593 15.07 2.07 3.16
C ALA A 593 13.76 1.47 3.67
N VAL A 594 12.84 2.33 4.10
CA VAL A 594 11.66 1.96 4.88
C VAL A 594 10.45 1.80 3.97
N SER A 595 9.74 0.68 4.14
CA SER A 595 8.39 0.46 3.63
C SER A 595 7.51 -0.10 4.74
N GLY A 596 6.20 0.14 4.65
CA GLY A 596 5.26 -0.41 5.60
C GLY A 596 5.61 -0.05 7.04
N ILE A 597 5.49 -1.01 7.96
CA ILE A 597 5.67 -0.69 9.37
C ILE A 597 7.17 -0.58 9.75
N ALA A 598 7.50 0.49 10.48
CA ALA A 598 8.75 0.70 11.20
C ALA A 598 8.38 1.07 12.65
N LEU A 599 8.18 0.04 13.48
CA LEU A 599 7.66 0.21 14.84
C LEU A 599 8.73 -0.09 15.88
N GLY A 600 8.65 0.59 17.03
CA GLY A 600 9.55 0.43 18.16
C GLY A 600 11.02 0.43 17.73
N GLY A 601 11.76 -0.63 18.05
CA GLY A 601 13.15 -0.82 17.61
C GLY A 601 13.43 -0.59 16.11
N GLY A 602 12.46 -0.86 15.23
CA GLY A 602 12.55 -0.55 13.80
C GLY A 602 12.46 0.95 13.50
N CYS A 603 11.60 1.67 14.23
CA CYS A 603 11.56 3.13 14.24
C CYS A 603 12.88 3.70 14.76
N GLU A 604 13.39 3.16 15.87
CA GLU A 604 14.63 3.62 16.50
C GLU A 604 15.85 3.42 15.59
N LEU A 605 15.95 2.29 14.89
CA LEU A 605 16.96 2.07 13.85
C LEU A 605 16.90 3.15 12.76
N ALA A 606 15.70 3.44 12.28
CA ALA A 606 15.50 4.48 11.28
C ALA A 606 15.85 5.87 11.81
N LEU A 607 15.52 6.19 13.08
CA LEU A 607 15.86 7.48 13.70
C LEU A 607 17.36 7.72 13.85
N HIS A 608 18.14 6.65 14.04
CA HIS A 608 19.60 6.69 14.15
C HIS A 608 20.33 6.64 12.80
N SER A 609 19.64 6.30 11.71
CA SER A 609 20.25 6.28 10.38
C SER A 609 20.64 7.68 9.91
N ALA A 610 21.72 7.77 9.13
CA ALA A 610 22.20 9.04 8.56
C ALA A 610 21.12 9.72 7.70
N LYS A 611 20.38 8.91 6.95
CA LYS A 611 19.22 9.34 6.16
C LYS A 611 18.20 8.22 6.07
N ARG A 612 16.94 8.58 5.84
CA ARG A 612 15.88 7.62 5.53
C ARG A 612 15.31 7.88 4.15
N VAL A 613 15.07 6.79 3.46
CA VAL A 613 14.32 6.76 2.20
C VAL A 613 13.07 5.97 2.51
N ALA A 614 11.92 6.63 2.53
CA ALA A 614 10.66 6.05 2.98
C ALA A 614 9.67 5.96 1.83
N HIS A 615 9.10 4.78 1.60
CA HIS A 615 7.91 4.65 0.76
C HIS A 615 6.74 5.47 1.35
N ILE A 616 5.89 6.08 0.53
CA ILE A 616 4.75 6.91 0.99
C ILE A 616 3.87 6.16 2.00
N GLU A 617 3.63 4.86 1.80
CA GLU A 617 2.97 3.99 2.76
C GLU A 617 3.98 3.36 3.73
N SER A 618 4.66 4.22 4.50
CA SER A 618 5.49 3.85 5.65
C SER A 618 4.89 4.39 6.94
N TYR A 619 4.81 3.55 7.96
CA TYR A 619 4.08 3.80 9.21
C TYR A 619 5.07 3.70 10.38
N PHE A 620 5.42 4.84 10.95
CA PHE A 620 6.42 4.98 12.01
C PHE A 620 5.73 5.13 13.36
N GLY A 621 6.26 4.50 14.40
CA GLY A 621 5.75 4.70 15.74
C GLY A 621 6.58 4.02 16.81
N LEU A 622 6.69 4.69 17.96
CA LEU A 622 7.20 4.12 19.20
C LEU A 622 6.00 3.55 19.96
N VAL A 623 5.86 2.22 19.98
CA VAL A 623 4.64 1.50 20.37
C VAL A 623 4.79 0.68 21.65
N GLU A 624 5.93 0.80 22.31
CA GLU A 624 6.36 -0.01 23.47
C GLU A 624 5.38 0.09 24.65
N VAL A 625 4.65 1.20 24.79
CA VAL A 625 3.59 1.35 25.81
C VAL A 625 2.52 0.26 25.69
N GLY A 626 2.25 -0.20 24.45
CA GLY A 626 1.31 -1.28 24.18
C GLY A 626 1.71 -2.62 24.82
N VAL A 627 3.00 -2.84 25.06
CA VAL A 627 3.53 -4.01 25.80
C VAL A 627 3.97 -3.66 27.22
N GLY A 628 3.63 -2.46 27.71
CA GLY A 628 3.95 -2.03 29.07
C GLY A 628 5.36 -1.47 29.28
N LEU A 629 6.07 -1.13 28.20
CA LEU A 629 7.47 -0.71 28.24
C LEU A 629 7.65 0.71 27.69
N VAL A 630 8.82 1.30 27.91
CA VAL A 630 9.27 2.50 27.17
C VAL A 630 10.10 2.09 25.96
N PRO A 631 10.20 2.94 24.92
CA PRO A 631 11.23 2.81 23.89
C PRO A 631 12.62 2.88 24.55
N ALA A 632 13.50 1.96 24.18
CA ALA A 632 14.79 1.80 24.86
C ALA A 632 15.98 1.51 23.94
N GLY A 633 15.79 1.66 22.62
CA GLY A 633 16.88 1.69 21.63
C GLY A 633 17.42 3.09 21.35
N GLY A 634 17.02 4.11 22.13
CA GLY A 634 17.42 5.50 21.93
C GLY A 634 16.35 6.38 21.29
N GLY A 635 15.10 5.92 21.13
CA GLY A 635 14.02 6.70 20.53
C GLY A 635 13.63 7.95 21.32
N LEU A 636 13.56 7.87 22.66
CA LEU A 636 13.28 9.03 23.53
C LEU A 636 14.50 9.96 23.63
N LYS A 637 15.71 9.40 23.59
CA LYS A 637 16.96 10.14 23.48
C LYS A 637 16.96 10.96 22.20
N GLU A 638 16.68 10.37 21.05
CA GLU A 638 16.60 11.11 19.78
C GLU A 638 15.50 12.18 19.80
N ALA A 639 14.38 11.93 20.47
CA ALA A 639 13.36 12.94 20.71
C ALA A 639 13.87 14.13 21.53
N ALA A 640 14.63 13.88 22.61
CA ALA A 640 15.22 14.93 23.44
C ALA A 640 16.27 15.75 22.66
N LEU A 641 17.16 15.11 21.89
CA LEU A 641 18.15 15.83 21.07
C LEU A 641 17.48 16.70 20.01
N ARG A 642 16.47 16.17 19.31
CA ARG A 642 15.75 16.93 18.29
C ARG A 642 14.96 18.10 18.89
N ALA A 643 14.40 17.91 20.08
CA ALA A 643 13.73 18.98 20.81
C ALA A 643 14.71 20.10 21.19
N ALA A 644 15.89 19.74 21.68
CA ALA A 644 16.96 20.69 21.99
C ALA A 644 17.44 21.44 20.73
N GLU A 645 17.68 20.73 19.62
CA GLU A 645 18.08 21.33 18.34
C GLU A 645 17.02 22.31 17.82
N ALA A 646 15.74 21.91 17.83
CA ALA A 646 14.64 22.76 17.41
C ALA A 646 14.48 24.00 18.31
N ALA A 647 14.65 23.85 19.62
CA ALA A 647 14.62 24.98 20.56
C ALA A 647 15.76 25.96 20.31
N THR A 648 16.97 25.46 20.01
CA THR A 648 18.12 26.30 19.64
C THR A 648 17.85 27.04 18.33
N GLN A 649 17.35 26.36 17.30
CA GLN A 649 17.02 26.99 16.01
C GLN A 649 15.92 28.06 16.14
N ALA A 650 14.97 27.86 17.05
CA ALA A 650 13.90 28.82 17.33
C ALA A 650 14.32 29.95 18.30
N GLY A 651 15.54 29.95 18.84
CA GLY A 651 15.97 30.90 19.87
C GLY A 651 15.19 30.80 21.19
N ALA A 652 14.58 29.64 21.47
CA ALA A 652 13.65 29.40 22.57
C ALA A 652 14.17 28.33 23.55
N THR A 653 15.46 28.38 23.89
CA THR A 653 16.13 27.39 24.74
C THR A 653 15.65 27.36 26.19
N THR A 654 14.88 28.35 26.63
CA THR A 654 14.25 28.42 27.96
C THR A 654 12.90 27.70 28.05
N ASP A 655 12.31 27.28 26.92
CA ASP A 655 11.00 26.63 26.85
C ASP A 655 11.06 25.29 26.09
N LEU A 656 11.91 24.39 26.56
CA LEU A 656 12.11 23.06 25.98
C LEU A 656 10.86 22.16 26.07
N LEU A 657 9.93 22.44 26.99
CA LEU A 657 8.69 21.68 27.14
C LEU A 657 7.88 21.68 25.84
N LYS A 658 7.76 22.84 25.16
CA LYS A 658 7.01 22.93 23.89
C LYS A 658 7.56 22.02 22.80
N PHE A 659 8.88 21.86 22.75
CA PHE A 659 9.55 21.06 21.72
C PHE A 659 9.53 19.55 22.03
N VAL A 660 9.49 19.17 23.31
CA VAL A 660 9.46 17.76 23.71
C VAL A 660 8.04 17.18 23.74
N GLN A 661 7.03 18.02 23.97
CA GLN A 661 5.64 17.59 24.20
C GLN A 661 5.10 16.68 23.11
N LYS A 662 5.32 17.02 21.84
CA LYS A 662 4.81 16.22 20.71
C LYS A 662 5.41 14.81 20.68
N SER A 663 6.73 14.71 20.86
CA SER A 663 7.44 13.42 20.88
C SER A 663 7.04 12.59 22.09
N PHE A 664 6.86 13.23 23.25
CA PHE A 664 6.31 12.62 24.44
C PHE A 664 4.92 12.02 24.17
N GLU A 665 3.98 12.81 23.65
CA GLU A 665 2.62 12.35 23.36
C GLU A 665 2.58 11.21 22.35
N ASN A 666 3.44 11.27 21.32
CA ASN A 666 3.54 10.22 20.32
C ASN A 666 3.94 8.89 20.95
N ALA A 667 4.98 8.88 21.80
CA ALA A 667 5.43 7.67 22.49
C ALA A 667 4.45 7.21 23.58
N ALA A 668 3.99 8.12 24.45
CA ALA A 668 3.12 7.81 25.58
C ALA A 668 1.74 7.30 25.15
N MET A 669 1.24 7.71 23.98
CA MET A 669 -0.03 7.25 23.43
C MET A 669 0.15 6.16 22.34
N ALA A 670 1.37 5.69 22.09
CA ALA A 670 1.71 4.74 21.03
C ALA A 670 1.16 5.16 19.64
N LYS A 671 1.25 6.45 19.30
CA LYS A 671 0.77 6.98 18.02
C LYS A 671 1.67 6.46 16.88
N VAL A 672 1.03 5.86 15.88
CA VAL A 672 1.67 5.42 14.64
C VAL A 672 1.23 6.38 13.52
N SER A 673 2.19 6.85 12.72
CA SER A 673 1.89 7.70 11.57
C SER A 673 1.03 6.94 10.54
N ALA A 674 0.18 7.67 9.83
CA ALA A 674 -0.68 7.11 8.78
C ALA A 674 -0.01 7.07 7.37
N SER A 675 1.20 7.63 7.25
CA SER A 675 2.03 7.68 6.03
C SER A 675 3.44 8.17 6.34
N ALA A 676 4.35 8.16 5.36
CA ALA A 676 5.66 8.81 5.49
C ALA A 676 5.53 10.34 5.57
N LEU A 677 4.54 10.93 4.89
CA LEU A 677 4.26 12.37 4.96
C LEU A 677 3.80 12.76 6.37
N ASP A 678 2.93 11.95 6.98
CA ASP A 678 2.48 12.10 8.35
C ASP A 678 3.63 11.84 9.34
N ALA A 679 4.47 10.84 9.09
CA ALA A 679 5.67 10.57 9.90
C ALA A 679 6.65 11.75 9.91
N ARG A 680 6.75 12.50 8.81
CA ARG A 680 7.50 13.77 8.75
C ARG A 680 6.82 14.85 9.58
N ALA A 681 5.50 15.00 9.46
CA ALA A 681 4.75 15.93 10.30
C ALA A 681 4.88 15.58 11.80
N MET A 682 4.92 14.29 12.16
CA MET A 682 5.09 13.80 13.52
C MET A 682 6.51 13.98 14.08
N GLY A 683 7.49 14.37 13.26
CA GLY A 683 8.89 14.55 13.67
C GLY A 683 9.73 13.27 13.65
N TYR A 684 9.17 12.15 13.16
CA TYR A 684 9.97 10.97 12.88
C TYR A 684 10.89 11.28 11.69
N LEU A 685 10.38 11.74 10.55
CA LEU A 685 11.14 12.16 9.35
C LEU A 685 11.63 13.61 9.40
N LYS A 686 12.83 13.82 8.86
CA LYS A 686 13.46 15.12 8.64
C LYS A 686 12.97 15.67 7.28
N PRO A 687 12.99 17.01 7.09
CA PRO A 687 12.68 17.60 5.79
C PRO A 687 13.56 17.08 4.63
N SER A 688 14.81 16.71 4.92
CA SER A 688 15.78 16.19 3.95
C SER A 688 15.67 14.70 3.66
N ASP A 689 14.80 13.95 4.35
CA ASP A 689 14.54 12.55 4.05
C ASP A 689 13.71 12.42 2.77
N THR A 690 14.01 11.38 2.00
CA THR A 690 13.42 11.16 0.67
C THR A 690 12.17 10.31 0.80
N ILE A 691 11.06 10.78 0.24
CA ILE A 691 9.81 10.01 0.17
C ILE A 691 9.65 9.47 -1.25
N VAL A 692 9.57 8.15 -1.37
CA VAL A 692 9.43 7.43 -2.64
C VAL A 692 7.98 6.99 -2.81
N PHE A 693 7.42 7.15 -4.00
CA PHE A 693 6.04 6.78 -4.28
C PHE A 693 5.90 5.35 -4.77
N ASN A 694 6.88 4.85 -5.53
CA ASN A 694 6.88 3.47 -6.02
C ASN A 694 7.80 2.59 -5.17
N VAL A 695 7.22 1.60 -4.48
CA VAL A 695 7.97 0.72 -3.60
C VAL A 695 9.06 -0.08 -4.33
N PHE A 696 8.89 -0.36 -5.63
CA PHE A 696 9.87 -1.06 -6.45
C PHE A 696 11.13 -0.22 -6.74
N GLU A 697 11.07 1.10 -6.57
CA GLU A 697 12.21 2.02 -6.73
C GLU A 697 12.96 2.29 -5.39
N LEU A 698 12.43 1.78 -4.27
CA LEU A 698 12.91 2.10 -2.92
C LEU A 698 14.40 1.78 -2.73
N LEU A 699 14.84 0.58 -3.14
CA LEU A 699 16.23 0.15 -2.98
C LEU A 699 17.19 0.96 -3.86
N ASP A 700 16.80 1.21 -5.11
CA ASP A 700 17.62 1.97 -6.06
C ASP A 700 17.86 3.41 -5.57
N ILE A 701 16.80 4.08 -5.12
CA ILE A 701 16.88 5.43 -4.57
C ILE A 701 17.70 5.43 -3.28
N ALA A 702 17.55 4.45 -2.41
CA ALA A 702 18.37 4.34 -1.19
C ALA A 702 19.87 4.20 -1.48
N LYS A 703 20.26 3.41 -2.49
CA LYS A 703 21.66 3.33 -2.94
C LYS A 703 22.16 4.65 -3.48
N LYS A 704 21.35 5.35 -4.29
CA LYS A 704 21.70 6.67 -4.84
C LYS A 704 21.89 7.71 -3.74
N GLU A 705 21.08 7.69 -2.70
CA GLU A 705 21.23 8.55 -1.52
C GLU A 705 22.51 8.24 -0.73
N ALA A 706 22.86 6.97 -0.56
CA ALA A 706 24.14 6.58 0.04
C ALA A 706 25.32 7.11 -0.77
N ARG A 707 25.29 6.94 -2.11
CA ARG A 707 26.32 7.46 -3.02
C ARG A 707 26.41 8.98 -2.98
N ALA A 708 25.28 9.67 -2.99
CA ALA A 708 25.23 11.13 -2.94
C ALA A 708 25.85 11.68 -1.64
N LEU A 709 25.50 11.10 -0.49
CA LEU A 709 26.12 11.48 0.79
C LEU A 709 27.61 11.17 0.81
N SER A 710 28.02 9.98 0.34
CA SER A 710 29.42 9.58 0.24
C SER A 710 30.24 10.55 -0.63
N ALA A 711 29.72 10.88 -1.81
CA ALA A 711 30.35 11.81 -2.76
C ALA A 711 30.42 13.25 -2.21
N ALA A 712 29.46 13.65 -1.39
CA ALA A 712 29.48 14.94 -0.68
C ALA A 712 30.46 14.98 0.50
N GLY A 713 31.23 13.90 0.74
CA GLY A 713 32.22 13.84 1.80
C GLY A 713 31.63 13.54 3.19
N TYR A 714 30.60 12.68 3.25
CA TYR A 714 29.90 12.33 4.48
C TYR A 714 30.83 12.12 5.69
N ARG A 715 30.40 12.68 6.82
CA ARG A 715 30.91 12.39 8.15
C ARG A 715 29.73 12.15 9.08
N PRO A 716 29.85 11.22 10.04
CA PRO A 716 28.82 11.09 11.06
C PRO A 716 28.67 12.40 11.82
N PRO A 717 27.48 12.67 12.40
CA PRO A 717 27.31 13.79 13.30
C PRO A 717 28.33 13.70 14.44
N LEU A 718 28.76 14.85 14.97
CA LEU A 718 29.61 14.87 16.16
C LEU A 718 28.81 14.37 17.37
N ARG A 719 29.51 13.69 18.28
CA ARG A 719 28.89 13.27 19.55
C ARG A 719 28.50 14.49 20.36
N VAL A 720 27.21 14.62 20.63
CA VAL A 720 26.69 15.74 21.41
C VAL A 720 26.91 15.43 22.89
N THR A 721 27.66 16.29 23.58
CA THR A 721 27.97 16.16 25.02
C THR A 721 27.27 17.21 25.87
N GLN A 722 26.56 18.15 25.25
CA GLN A 722 25.91 19.29 25.90
C GLN A 722 24.49 19.46 25.33
N VAL A 723 23.59 18.56 25.70
CA VAL A 723 22.17 18.60 25.35
C VAL A 723 21.42 19.33 26.46
N PRO A 724 20.86 20.52 26.22
CA PRO A 724 19.97 21.16 27.18
C PRO A 724 18.67 20.38 27.29
N VAL A 725 18.28 20.00 28.50
CA VAL A 725 17.08 19.20 28.76
C VAL A 725 15.97 19.96 29.48
N ALA A 726 14.73 19.54 29.29
CA ALA A 726 13.55 20.23 29.84
C ALA A 726 13.46 20.14 31.37
N GLY A 727 14.05 19.10 31.98
CA GLY A 727 14.22 18.97 33.43
C GLY A 727 12.91 18.79 34.22
N ARG A 728 13.03 18.92 35.55
CA ARG A 728 12.00 18.59 36.54
C ARG A 728 10.70 19.40 36.40
N SER A 729 10.78 20.66 35.99
CA SER A 729 9.60 21.52 35.83
C SER A 729 8.71 21.00 34.71
N ALA A 730 9.30 20.66 33.56
CA ALA A 730 8.59 20.05 32.44
C ALA A 730 7.97 18.68 32.81
N ILE A 731 8.73 17.84 33.54
CA ILE A 731 8.23 16.55 34.05
C ILE A 731 7.00 16.76 34.94
N ALA A 732 7.05 17.73 35.86
CA ALA A 732 5.94 18.03 36.76
C ALA A 732 4.69 18.50 35.98
N THR A 733 4.86 19.37 34.98
CA THR A 733 3.76 19.83 34.11
C THR A 733 3.12 18.68 33.34
N ILE A 734 3.93 17.80 32.72
CA ILE A 734 3.44 16.62 32.01
C ILE A 734 2.71 15.68 32.96
N LYS A 735 3.29 15.39 34.14
CA LYS A 735 2.67 14.52 35.15
C LYS A 735 1.34 15.09 35.66
N ALA A 736 1.21 16.40 35.83
CA ALA A 736 -0.06 17.03 36.20
C ALA A 736 -1.15 16.75 35.14
N SER A 737 -0.83 16.83 33.85
CA SER A 737 -1.75 16.44 32.78
C SER A 737 -2.11 14.95 32.83
N LEU A 738 -1.13 14.08 33.12
CA LEU A 738 -1.36 12.64 33.23
C LEU A 738 -2.25 12.28 34.44
N VAL A 739 -2.12 12.99 35.56
CA VAL A 739 -3.01 12.83 36.74
C VAL A 739 -4.45 13.12 36.35
N ASN A 740 -4.70 14.22 35.64
CA ASN A 740 -6.05 14.56 35.15
C ASN A 740 -6.60 13.48 34.21
N MET A 741 -5.78 12.93 33.33
CA MET A 741 -6.19 11.84 32.42
C MET A 741 -6.52 10.56 33.18
N ARG A 742 -5.72 10.20 34.20
CA ARG A 742 -5.94 9.01 35.04
C ARG A 742 -7.22 9.14 35.86
N ASP A 743 -7.39 10.26 36.55
CA ASP A 743 -8.54 10.50 37.43
C ASP A 743 -9.83 10.67 36.60
N GLY A 744 -9.70 11.18 35.37
CA GLY A 744 -10.74 11.18 34.34
C GLY A 744 -10.99 9.83 33.66
N ARG A 745 -10.27 8.77 34.05
CA ARG A 745 -10.37 7.39 33.51
C ARG A 745 -10.06 7.25 32.02
N PHE A 746 -9.28 8.18 31.45
CA PHE A 746 -8.78 8.10 30.07
C PHE A 746 -7.58 7.15 29.94
N ILE A 747 -6.80 6.99 31.00
CA ILE A 747 -5.64 6.09 31.08
C ILE A 747 -5.67 5.27 32.38
N SER A 748 -5.10 4.06 32.37
CA SER A 748 -4.99 3.25 33.59
C SER A 748 -3.89 3.77 34.53
N GLU A 749 -3.85 3.28 35.77
CA GLU A 749 -2.72 3.55 36.67
C GLU A 749 -1.38 3.07 36.10
N HIS A 750 -1.40 1.97 35.33
CA HIS A 750 -0.19 1.46 34.69
C HIS A 750 0.22 2.32 33.51
N ASP A 751 -0.73 2.79 32.71
CA ASP A 751 -0.46 3.76 31.64
C ASP A 751 0.12 5.07 32.21
N PHE A 752 -0.38 5.54 33.36
CA PHE A 752 0.18 6.69 34.08
C PHE A 752 1.64 6.44 34.50
N LEU A 753 1.95 5.25 35.03
CA LEU A 753 3.31 4.88 35.41
C LEU A 753 4.25 4.88 34.19
N ILE A 754 3.86 4.23 33.11
CA ILE A 754 4.67 4.15 31.88
C ILE A 754 4.88 5.55 31.30
N ALA A 755 3.82 6.33 31.14
CA ALA A 755 3.90 7.70 30.62
C ALA A 755 4.77 8.60 31.52
N SER A 756 4.70 8.42 32.84
CA SER A 756 5.59 9.12 33.78
C SER A 756 7.07 8.80 33.54
N ARG A 757 7.41 7.54 33.23
CA ARG A 757 8.78 7.13 32.89
C ARG A 757 9.24 7.69 31.54
N ILE A 758 8.34 7.75 30.55
CA ILE A 758 8.63 8.40 29.26
C ILE A 758 8.93 9.88 29.47
N ALA A 759 8.12 10.58 30.28
CA ALA A 759 8.34 11.99 30.61
C ALA A 759 9.69 12.20 31.29
N GLU A 760 10.04 11.36 32.26
CA GLU A 760 11.35 11.41 32.93
C GLU A 760 12.51 11.22 31.94
N ALA A 761 12.44 10.23 31.05
CA ALA A 761 13.51 9.96 30.08
C ALA A 761 13.66 11.08 29.05
N VAL A 762 12.57 11.53 28.43
CA VAL A 762 12.61 12.53 27.35
C VAL A 762 12.93 13.94 27.85
N CYS A 763 12.63 14.25 29.12
CA CYS A 763 12.98 15.52 29.75
C CYS A 763 14.36 15.51 30.43
N GLY A 764 15.13 14.42 30.33
CA GLY A 764 16.48 14.36 30.88
C GLY A 764 16.58 14.10 32.38
N GLY A 765 15.51 13.62 33.01
CA GLY A 765 15.49 13.19 34.40
C GLY A 765 15.28 14.32 35.41
N ASP A 766 15.54 14.01 36.68
CA ASP A 766 15.34 14.96 37.79
C ASP A 766 16.52 15.94 37.91
N VAL A 767 16.59 16.87 36.95
CA VAL A 767 17.57 17.96 36.88
C VAL A 767 16.86 19.29 36.64
N GLU A 768 17.54 20.41 36.82
CA GLU A 768 16.97 21.72 36.51
C GLU A 768 16.76 21.89 35.00
N ALA A 769 15.72 22.64 34.60
CA ALA A 769 15.48 22.94 33.20
C ALA A 769 16.68 23.70 32.60
N GLY A 770 17.11 23.30 31.40
CA GLY A 770 18.29 23.85 30.74
C GLY A 770 19.62 23.21 31.18
N SER A 771 19.61 22.28 32.15
CA SER A 771 20.80 21.48 32.48
C SER A 771 21.34 20.81 31.22
N LEU A 772 22.67 20.76 31.11
CA LEU A 772 23.34 20.14 29.98
C LEU A 772 23.72 18.70 30.35
N VAL A 773 23.32 17.74 29.51
CA VAL A 773 23.62 16.32 29.66
C VAL A 773 24.21 15.75 28.36
N ASP A 774 24.80 14.56 28.42
CA ASP A 774 25.26 13.85 27.22
C ASP A 774 24.26 12.78 26.74
N GLU A 775 24.55 12.16 25.58
CA GLU A 775 23.71 11.09 25.05
C GLU A 775 23.64 9.85 25.96
N GLU A 776 24.73 9.52 26.66
CA GLU A 776 24.78 8.34 27.52
C GLU A 776 23.88 8.51 28.74
N TRP A 777 23.79 9.72 29.30
CA TRP A 777 22.83 10.06 30.35
C TRP A 777 21.39 9.76 29.92
N LEU A 778 20.99 10.21 28.74
CA LEU A 778 19.64 9.98 28.21
C LEU A 778 19.37 8.49 27.95
N LEU A 779 20.34 7.77 27.39
CA LEU A 779 20.24 6.32 27.18
C LEU A 779 20.15 5.55 28.50
N GLN A 780 20.86 5.98 29.54
CA GLN A 780 20.75 5.40 30.88
C GLN A 780 19.36 5.59 31.48
N LEU A 781 18.75 6.77 31.31
CA LEU A 781 17.38 7.02 31.75
C LEU A 781 16.38 6.10 31.07
N GLU A 782 16.45 5.96 29.74
CA GLU A 782 15.61 5.02 28.99
C GLU A 782 15.79 3.58 29.48
N ARG A 783 17.05 3.13 29.58
CA ARG A 783 17.38 1.75 29.97
C ARG A 783 16.90 1.43 31.37
N ARG A 784 17.11 2.34 32.32
CA ARG A 784 16.60 2.21 33.69
C ARG A 784 15.08 2.14 33.71
N ALA A 785 14.40 3.06 33.01
CA ALA A 785 12.95 3.06 32.91
C ALA A 785 12.41 1.74 32.32
N PHE A 786 13.05 1.21 31.29
CA PHE A 786 12.70 -0.06 30.68
C PHE A 786 12.81 -1.23 31.67
N VAL A 787 13.97 -1.35 32.34
CA VAL A 787 14.24 -2.43 33.30
C VAL A 787 13.28 -2.35 34.49
N ASP A 788 13.03 -1.15 35.02
CA ASP A 788 12.10 -0.92 36.11
C ASP A 788 10.67 -1.34 35.73
N LEU A 789 10.20 -0.96 34.53
CA LEU A 789 8.87 -1.32 34.04
C LEU A 789 8.72 -2.82 33.79
N LEU A 790 9.75 -3.46 33.23
CA LEU A 790 9.78 -4.91 33.00
C LEU A 790 9.68 -5.70 34.31
N GLY A 791 10.17 -5.12 35.42
CA GLY A 791 10.02 -5.68 36.76
C GLY A 791 8.59 -5.68 37.31
N THR A 792 7.64 -4.99 36.66
CA THR A 792 6.27 -4.92 37.16
C THR A 792 5.39 -6.04 36.59
N GLN A 793 4.49 -6.58 37.44
CA GLN A 793 3.58 -7.66 37.07
C GLN A 793 2.67 -7.26 35.89
N LYS A 794 2.13 -6.03 35.90
CA LYS A 794 1.24 -5.55 34.83
C LYS A 794 1.94 -5.49 33.47
N THR A 795 3.21 -5.13 33.41
CA THR A 795 3.99 -5.17 32.17
C THR A 795 4.18 -6.60 31.68
N GLN A 796 4.51 -7.54 32.57
CA GLN A 796 4.67 -8.95 32.21
C GLN A 796 3.37 -9.54 31.65
N GLU A 797 2.22 -9.18 32.22
CA GLU A 797 0.90 -9.54 31.69
C GLU A 797 0.66 -8.98 30.28
N ARG A 798 1.04 -7.72 30.01
CA ARG A 798 0.92 -7.12 28.67
C ARG A 798 1.82 -7.83 27.65
N ILE A 799 3.06 -8.14 28.01
CA ILE A 799 4.00 -8.88 27.16
C ILE A 799 3.44 -10.27 26.85
N MET A 800 3.03 -11.03 27.87
CA MET A 800 2.48 -12.37 27.69
C MET A 800 1.19 -12.34 26.85
N GLY A 801 0.31 -11.37 27.08
CA GLY A 801 -0.89 -11.19 26.29
C GLY A 801 -0.60 -10.86 24.82
N MET A 802 0.41 -10.02 24.55
CA MET A 802 0.87 -9.74 23.19
C MET A 802 1.45 -10.99 22.51
N LEU A 803 2.26 -11.78 23.21
CA LEU A 803 2.84 -13.02 22.67
C LEU A 803 1.77 -14.09 22.40
N GLN A 804 0.76 -14.19 23.26
CA GLN A 804 -0.32 -15.18 23.11
C GLN A 804 -1.37 -14.78 22.07
N THR A 805 -1.76 -13.50 22.05
CA THR A 805 -2.93 -13.03 21.28
C THR A 805 -2.58 -12.12 20.11
N GLY A 806 -1.34 -11.63 20.03
CA GLY A 806 -0.91 -10.60 19.09
C GLY A 806 -1.53 -9.22 19.36
N LYS A 807 -2.17 -9.02 20.52
CA LYS A 807 -2.85 -7.77 20.89
C LYS A 807 -2.39 -7.25 22.25
N PRO A 808 -2.25 -5.93 22.42
CA PRO A 808 -2.03 -5.29 23.71
C PRO A 808 -3.15 -5.63 24.71
N VAL A 809 -2.77 -5.98 25.94
CA VAL A 809 -3.70 -6.06 27.08
C VAL A 809 -3.74 -4.67 27.74
N ARG A 810 -4.94 -4.15 28.02
CA ARG A 810 -5.10 -2.92 28.82
C ARG A 810 -5.53 -3.29 30.23
N ASN A 811 -4.55 -3.37 31.13
CA ASN A 811 -4.66 -3.62 32.58
C ASN A 811 -4.19 -2.41 33.42
#